data_AF-A0A923WKM4-F1
#
_entry.id   AF-A0A923WKM4-F1
#
_cell.length_a   1.000
_cell.length_b   1.000
_cell.length_c   1.000
_cell.angle_alpha   90.00
_cell.angle_beta   90.00
_cell.angle_gamma   90.00
#
_symmetry.space_group_name_H-M   'P 1'
#
loop_
_entity.id
_entity.type
_entity.pdbx_description
1 polymer ?
#
loop_
_entity_poly.entity_id
_entity_poly.type
_entity_poly.pdbx_seq_one_letter_code
_entity_poly.pdbx_strand_id
1 'polypeptide(L)'
;MAYVASITGIVFSETSNGASASVHFVNTDIPDFSTSGLCSWYADATIMGTNVLSYKANAYIYLDNTQFGAQNANLTPGSAGYETLLHEIGHMLGLKHPFETSTQNGNTLPYAEDSSAYTLMSYRDVGGPYSSFSPYDVAALNWLYGRDGLGGALGVGSITGARYFTGTAGIDTLTGTAFNDTFNAGGGNDTINGGDGEDTAIFSGSSTSYGFIDMDTNTIRVQGADGVDLLTSIEIFQFSNGNFRRSEIADTVAPPAPTLSIPKNANGYVNDNTPFLSGIGEIGATIKVFSGPAQLGAATVDAKGFWTMTSIALPDGSYSVVATATDGSGNVSASSAPFAFKVDAHAPSAPTAAFTLSAGANQPAFSGTGEIGTDIYLMDVSNAVLGKTVVDGAGKWSIASAPVANGNYSVTVQSADVADNVTAAVSKLVFSVNSSLNKVGTAGNDTMSGTAGNNALSGLGGTDLVVYAGARGNYTVAEASNGFTVTAKSGADGLDSLIGIERIKFADASVAIDIDGVGGQAYRLYQAAYDRAPDLAGVGFWMAKMDQGVSLSAVAADFVTQKETTDLYGANSSNTTFVSLLYQHVLHRPLDQAGADFWVKGLDNGVARGEVLKGFSESGENIAQLVATTHNGFEYIPYLG
;
A
#
# COMPACT_ATOMS: atom_id res chain seq x y z
N MET A 1 -20.59 -54.77 -26.67
CA MET A 1 -21.54 -53.65 -26.80
C MET A 1 -21.69 -52.82 -25.53
N ALA A 2 -22.03 -53.40 -24.37
CA ALA A 2 -22.19 -52.63 -23.12
C ALA A 2 -20.94 -51.81 -22.73
N TYR A 3 -19.75 -52.38 -22.90
CA TYR A 3 -18.48 -51.69 -22.66
C TYR A 3 -18.24 -50.51 -23.61
N VAL A 4 -18.54 -50.66 -24.90
CA VAL A 4 -18.37 -49.61 -25.91
C VAL A 4 -19.43 -48.50 -25.74
N ALA A 5 -20.67 -48.87 -25.43
CA ALA A 5 -21.74 -47.94 -25.06
C ALA A 5 -21.37 -47.16 -23.80
N SER A 6 -20.71 -47.79 -22.82
CA SER A 6 -20.27 -47.12 -21.58
C SER A 6 -19.13 -46.12 -21.79
N ILE A 7 -18.39 -46.23 -22.90
CA ILE A 7 -17.27 -45.34 -23.23
C ILE A 7 -17.68 -44.23 -24.20
N THR A 8 -18.64 -44.52 -25.10
CA THR A 8 -19.01 -43.60 -26.20
C THR A 8 -20.40 -42.96 -26.04
N GLY A 9 -21.26 -43.47 -25.15
CA GLY A 9 -22.63 -43.00 -24.98
C GLY A 9 -23.61 -43.44 -26.09
N ILE A 10 -23.13 -44.15 -27.12
CA ILE A 10 -23.95 -44.62 -28.24
C ILE A 10 -24.70 -45.91 -27.84
N VAL A 11 -26.02 -45.95 -28.04
CA VAL A 11 -26.82 -47.17 -27.85
C VAL A 11 -26.68 -48.07 -29.07
N PHE A 12 -25.99 -49.19 -28.90
CA PHE A 12 -25.83 -50.22 -29.93
C PHE A 12 -26.89 -51.32 -29.75
N SER A 13 -27.68 -51.62 -30.78
CA SER A 13 -28.66 -52.72 -30.76
C SER A 13 -28.38 -53.76 -31.85
N GLU A 14 -28.49 -55.04 -31.49
CA GLU A 14 -28.55 -56.13 -32.47
C GLU A 14 -29.97 -56.18 -33.05
N THR A 15 -30.09 -56.19 -34.37
CA THR A 15 -31.39 -56.37 -35.05
C THR A 15 -31.30 -57.49 -36.06
N SER A 16 -32.39 -58.26 -36.21
CA SER A 16 -32.48 -59.40 -37.14
C SER A 16 -32.93 -59.01 -38.56
N ASN A 17 -33.36 -57.77 -38.78
CA ASN A 17 -33.74 -57.25 -40.10
C ASN A 17 -33.39 -55.75 -40.19
N GLY A 18 -32.29 -55.45 -40.89
CA GLY A 18 -31.57 -54.18 -40.87
C GLY A 18 -32.13 -53.05 -41.73
N ALA A 19 -33.45 -52.86 -41.79
CA ALA A 19 -34.05 -51.77 -42.57
C ALA A 19 -34.20 -50.44 -41.78
N SER A 20 -33.95 -50.45 -40.46
CA SER A 20 -34.30 -49.33 -39.57
C SER A 20 -33.15 -48.81 -38.69
N ALA A 21 -31.90 -49.25 -38.90
CA ALA A 21 -30.75 -48.85 -38.09
C ALA A 21 -29.70 -48.10 -38.94
N SER A 22 -29.09 -47.06 -38.36
CA SER A 22 -28.04 -46.27 -39.05
C SER A 22 -26.62 -46.85 -38.89
N VAL A 23 -26.42 -47.82 -37.98
CA VAL A 23 -25.13 -48.51 -37.74
C VAL A 23 -25.41 -49.99 -37.47
N HIS A 24 -24.64 -50.88 -38.09
CA HIS A 24 -24.84 -52.32 -38.02
C HIS A 24 -23.66 -53.02 -37.34
N PHE A 25 -23.94 -53.79 -36.27
CA PHE A 25 -23.04 -54.83 -35.77
C PHE A 25 -23.60 -56.17 -36.23
N VAL A 26 -22.85 -56.87 -37.08
CA VAL A 26 -23.32 -58.12 -37.70
C VAL A 26 -22.59 -59.30 -37.06
N ASN A 27 -23.36 -60.27 -36.59
CA ASN A 27 -22.88 -61.54 -36.00
C ASN A 27 -22.87 -62.67 -37.05
N THR A 28 -22.46 -62.40 -38.28
CA THR A 28 -22.41 -63.42 -39.34
C THR A 28 -21.36 -63.03 -40.37
N ASP A 29 -20.48 -63.98 -40.71
CA ASP A 29 -19.48 -63.82 -41.77
C ASP A 29 -20.16 -63.56 -43.12
N ILE A 30 -19.66 -62.57 -43.87
CA ILE A 30 -20.04 -62.37 -45.27
C ILE A 30 -19.13 -63.27 -46.11
N PRO A 31 -19.69 -64.20 -46.91
CA PRO A 31 -18.88 -65.03 -47.80
C PRO A 31 -18.02 -64.16 -48.72
N ASP A 32 -16.75 -64.56 -48.88
CA ASP A 32 -15.76 -63.99 -49.82
C ASP A 32 -15.06 -62.66 -49.42
N PHE A 33 -15.25 -62.14 -48.21
CA PHE A 33 -14.48 -60.98 -47.70
C PHE A 33 -13.58 -61.35 -46.51
N SER A 34 -12.30 -60.96 -46.57
CA SER A 34 -11.25 -61.35 -45.61
C SER A 34 -10.82 -60.24 -44.64
N THR A 35 -11.60 -59.16 -44.51
CA THR A 35 -11.25 -57.98 -43.70
C THR A 35 -12.17 -57.83 -42.49
N SER A 36 -11.60 -57.63 -41.30
CA SER A 36 -12.31 -57.21 -40.10
C SER A 36 -12.55 -55.69 -40.15
N GLY A 37 -13.75 -55.27 -40.57
CA GLY A 37 -14.15 -53.86 -40.63
C GLY A 37 -14.49 -53.39 -42.05
N LEU A 38 -15.74 -53.05 -42.32
CA LEU A 38 -16.13 -52.34 -43.54
C LEU A 38 -16.99 -51.13 -43.17
N CYS A 39 -16.32 -50.03 -42.86
CA CYS A 39 -16.90 -48.70 -42.93
C CYS A 39 -17.05 -48.27 -44.40
N SER A 40 -18.22 -48.57 -44.98
CA SER A 40 -18.76 -48.01 -46.23
C SER A 40 -17.78 -47.82 -47.40
N TRP A 41 -17.14 -48.89 -47.87
CA TRP A 41 -16.30 -48.80 -49.07
C TRP A 41 -17.11 -48.55 -50.37
N TYR A 42 -18.45 -48.72 -50.31
CA TYR A 42 -19.39 -48.57 -51.42
C TYR A 42 -20.62 -47.73 -51.05
N ALA A 43 -20.43 -46.64 -50.30
CA ALA A 43 -21.51 -45.71 -50.07
C ALA A 43 -21.90 -45.01 -51.39
N ASP A 44 -23.16 -45.13 -51.79
CA ASP A 44 -23.67 -44.44 -52.98
C ASP A 44 -23.58 -42.93 -52.77
N ALA A 45 -22.79 -42.27 -53.61
CA ALA A 45 -22.64 -40.83 -53.62
C ALA A 45 -23.04 -40.25 -54.98
N THR A 46 -23.89 -39.23 -54.99
CA THR A 46 -24.14 -38.40 -56.18
C THR A 46 -23.31 -37.15 -56.04
N ILE A 47 -22.47 -36.82 -57.02
CA ILE A 47 -21.57 -35.65 -56.98
C ILE A 47 -21.79 -34.83 -58.26
N MET A 48 -21.95 -33.50 -58.14
CA MET A 48 -21.90 -32.55 -59.26
C MET A 48 -20.76 -31.57 -59.07
N GLY A 49 -19.79 -31.61 -59.99
CA GLY A 49 -18.57 -30.82 -59.86
C GLY A 49 -17.78 -31.26 -58.64
N THR A 50 -17.48 -30.33 -57.73
CA THR A 50 -16.82 -30.61 -56.44
C THR A 50 -17.80 -30.84 -55.29
N ASN A 51 -19.11 -30.77 -55.53
CA ASN A 51 -20.13 -30.83 -54.48
C ASN A 51 -20.79 -32.21 -54.45
N VAL A 52 -20.78 -32.85 -53.28
CA VAL A 52 -21.56 -34.07 -53.02
C VAL A 52 -23.02 -33.68 -52.83
N LEU A 53 -23.88 -34.11 -53.76
CA LEU A 53 -25.32 -33.84 -53.76
C LEU A 53 -26.12 -34.84 -52.90
N SER A 54 -25.67 -36.09 -52.82
CA SER A 54 -26.23 -37.08 -51.90
C SER A 54 -25.16 -38.08 -51.51
N TYR A 55 -25.18 -38.57 -50.28
CA TYR A 55 -24.28 -39.61 -49.79
C TYR A 55 -25.07 -40.56 -48.91
N LYS A 56 -25.01 -41.87 -49.19
CA LYS A 56 -25.62 -42.91 -48.36
C LYS A 56 -24.54 -43.81 -47.77
N ALA A 57 -24.06 -43.44 -46.58
CA ALA A 57 -23.16 -44.27 -45.81
C ALA A 57 -23.87 -45.58 -45.40
N ASN A 58 -23.31 -46.72 -45.77
CA ASN A 58 -23.65 -48.00 -45.14
C ASN A 58 -22.44 -48.41 -44.28
N ALA A 59 -22.45 -48.10 -42.98
CA ALA A 59 -21.35 -48.43 -42.07
C ALA A 59 -21.65 -49.74 -41.31
N TYR A 60 -20.77 -50.73 -41.46
CA TYR A 60 -20.84 -52.01 -40.78
C TYR A 60 -19.57 -52.24 -39.94
N ILE A 61 -19.73 -52.47 -38.63
CA ILE A 61 -18.62 -52.80 -37.73
C ILE A 61 -18.68 -54.29 -37.40
N TYR A 62 -17.67 -55.05 -37.85
CA TYR A 62 -17.59 -56.50 -37.65
C TYR A 62 -16.62 -56.81 -36.52
N LEU A 63 -17.14 -57.13 -35.34
CA LEU A 63 -16.30 -57.49 -34.18
C LEU A 63 -16.11 -59.00 -34.00
N ASP A 64 -16.91 -59.82 -34.69
CA ASP A 64 -16.97 -61.28 -34.49
C ASP A 64 -16.49 -62.08 -35.72
N ASN A 65 -15.50 -61.56 -36.44
CA ASN A 65 -14.86 -62.34 -37.51
C ASN A 65 -14.07 -63.50 -36.87
N THR A 66 -14.42 -64.74 -37.23
CA THR A 66 -13.78 -65.97 -36.73
C THR A 66 -12.26 -66.01 -36.96
N GLN A 67 -11.75 -65.28 -37.96
CA GLN A 67 -10.33 -65.18 -38.30
C GLN A 67 -9.54 -64.21 -37.40
N PHE A 68 -10.19 -63.19 -36.80
CA PHE A 68 -9.55 -62.17 -35.94
C PHE A 68 -10.13 -62.14 -34.50
N GLY A 69 -11.03 -63.06 -34.15
CA GLY A 69 -11.71 -63.09 -32.86
C GLY A 69 -10.79 -63.10 -31.64
N ALA A 70 -9.56 -63.61 -31.75
CA ALA A 70 -8.59 -63.58 -30.65
C ALA A 70 -8.02 -62.17 -30.36
N GLN A 71 -7.85 -61.32 -31.39
CA GLN A 71 -7.37 -59.95 -31.23
C GLN A 71 -8.49 -59.01 -30.77
N ASN A 72 -9.72 -59.22 -31.27
CA ASN A 72 -10.88 -58.37 -30.96
C ASN A 72 -11.60 -58.76 -29.65
N ALA A 73 -11.26 -59.90 -29.03
CA ALA A 73 -11.83 -60.33 -27.76
C ALA A 73 -11.39 -59.49 -26.56
N ASN A 74 -10.19 -58.89 -26.62
CA ASN A 74 -9.72 -57.99 -25.57
C ASN A 74 -9.99 -56.54 -25.98
N LEU A 75 -10.95 -55.91 -25.30
CA LEU A 75 -11.30 -54.50 -25.48
C LEU A 75 -10.76 -53.63 -24.35
N THR A 76 -9.80 -54.10 -23.55
CA THR A 76 -9.19 -53.30 -22.48
C THR A 76 -8.40 -52.12 -23.10
N PRO A 77 -8.39 -50.90 -22.52
CA PRO A 77 -7.70 -49.77 -23.11
C PRO A 77 -6.20 -50.06 -23.32
N GLY A 78 -5.68 -49.72 -24.50
CA GLY A 78 -4.30 -50.04 -24.93
C GLY A 78 -4.09 -51.47 -25.43
N SER A 79 -5.15 -52.26 -25.62
CA SER A 79 -5.09 -53.54 -26.32
C SER A 79 -5.39 -53.40 -27.81
N ALA A 80 -4.86 -54.31 -28.63
CA ALA A 80 -5.06 -54.30 -30.08
C ALA A 80 -6.54 -54.36 -30.50
N GLY A 81 -7.38 -55.10 -29.77
CA GLY A 81 -8.82 -55.17 -30.04
C GLY A 81 -9.57 -53.88 -29.72
N TYR A 82 -9.18 -53.20 -28.63
CA TYR A 82 -9.68 -51.87 -28.30
C TYR A 82 -9.29 -50.82 -29.36
N GLU A 83 -8.04 -50.85 -29.81
CA GLU A 83 -7.53 -49.96 -30.84
C GLU A 83 -8.21 -50.19 -32.19
N THR A 84 -8.41 -51.46 -32.57
CA THR A 84 -9.15 -51.84 -33.80
C THR A 84 -10.59 -51.36 -33.74
N LEU A 85 -11.27 -51.52 -32.62
CA LEU A 85 -12.63 -51.02 -32.41
C LEU A 85 -12.70 -49.49 -32.57
N LEU A 86 -11.78 -48.75 -31.94
CA LEU A 86 -11.75 -47.29 -32.04
C LEU A 86 -11.43 -46.81 -33.46
N HIS A 87 -10.55 -47.53 -34.16
CA HIS A 87 -10.20 -47.29 -35.56
C HIS A 87 -11.42 -47.42 -36.49
N GLU A 88 -12.21 -48.48 -36.35
CA GLU A 88 -13.43 -48.69 -37.14
C GLU A 88 -14.53 -47.67 -36.81
N ILE A 89 -14.63 -47.24 -35.55
CA ILE A 89 -15.50 -46.13 -35.14
C ILE A 89 -15.03 -44.81 -35.79
N GLY A 90 -13.72 -44.55 -35.85
CA GLY A 90 -13.17 -43.35 -36.50
C GLY A 90 -13.54 -43.26 -37.99
N HIS A 91 -13.58 -44.39 -38.69
CA HIS A 91 -14.08 -44.46 -40.06
C HIS A 91 -15.59 -44.23 -40.16
N MET A 92 -16.39 -44.88 -39.30
CA MET A 92 -17.86 -44.71 -39.28
C MET A 92 -18.25 -43.23 -39.12
N LEU A 93 -17.47 -42.48 -38.34
CA LEU A 93 -17.72 -41.08 -38.04
C LEU A 93 -17.18 -40.12 -39.12
N GLY A 94 -16.62 -40.63 -40.22
CA GLY A 94 -16.09 -39.84 -41.33
C GLY A 94 -14.80 -39.08 -41.01
N LEU A 95 -14.18 -39.35 -39.86
CA LEU A 95 -12.93 -38.70 -39.41
C LEU A 95 -11.69 -39.30 -40.07
N LYS A 96 -11.85 -40.49 -40.67
CA LYS A 96 -10.78 -41.26 -41.28
C LYS A 96 -11.11 -41.61 -42.73
N HIS A 97 -10.80 -40.73 -43.68
CA HIS A 97 -10.55 -41.11 -45.07
C HIS A 97 -9.56 -40.14 -45.73
N PRO A 98 -8.44 -40.61 -46.29
CA PRO A 98 -8.04 -40.15 -47.61
C PRO A 98 -8.92 -40.89 -48.64
N PHE A 99 -9.49 -40.15 -49.60
CA PHE A 99 -10.28 -40.76 -50.67
C PHE A 99 -9.36 -41.58 -51.59
N GLU A 100 -9.35 -42.90 -51.46
CA GLU A 100 -8.91 -43.77 -52.54
C GLU A 100 -10.13 -44.32 -53.25
N THR A 101 -10.46 -43.77 -54.43
CA THR A 101 -11.46 -44.38 -55.31
C THR A 101 -10.77 -45.06 -56.48
N SER A 102 -11.09 -46.34 -56.66
CA SER A 102 -10.64 -47.11 -57.80
C SER A 102 -11.59 -46.91 -58.99
N THR A 103 -10.98 -46.50 -60.11
CA THR A 103 -11.40 -46.61 -61.52
C THR A 103 -12.09 -45.42 -62.22
N GLN A 104 -11.33 -44.97 -63.24
CA GLN A 104 -11.71 -44.66 -64.62
C GLN A 104 -12.07 -43.26 -65.09
N ASN A 105 -12.15 -42.21 -64.27
CA ASN A 105 -12.24 -40.83 -64.78
C ASN A 105 -11.52 -39.77 -63.90
N GLY A 106 -10.19 -39.84 -63.85
CA GLY A 106 -9.36 -38.66 -64.10
C GLY A 106 -9.19 -37.54 -63.07
N ASN A 107 -9.63 -37.62 -61.81
CA ASN A 107 -9.34 -36.55 -60.81
C ASN A 107 -8.71 -37.10 -59.52
N THR A 108 -7.37 -37.15 -59.47
CA THR A 108 -6.56 -37.38 -58.26
C THR A 108 -6.33 -36.07 -57.50
N LEU A 109 -6.45 -36.07 -56.17
CA LEU A 109 -5.78 -35.05 -55.34
C LEU A 109 -4.25 -35.25 -55.46
N PRO A 110 -3.45 -34.18 -55.59
CA PRO A 110 -2.00 -34.30 -55.71
C PRO A 110 -1.39 -35.00 -54.48
N TYR A 111 -0.32 -35.80 -54.68
CA TYR A 111 0.38 -36.53 -53.60
C TYR A 111 0.89 -35.64 -52.44
N ALA A 112 1.02 -34.32 -52.67
CA ALA A 112 1.37 -33.34 -51.65
C ALA A 112 0.18 -32.90 -50.77
N GLU A 113 -1.03 -33.31 -51.13
CA GLU A 113 -2.29 -33.05 -50.40
C GLU A 113 -2.84 -34.33 -49.74
N ASP A 114 -2.06 -35.43 -49.72
CA ASP A 114 -2.34 -36.57 -48.83
C ASP A 114 -2.16 -36.11 -47.38
N SER A 115 -3.27 -35.69 -46.77
CA SER A 115 -3.35 -35.24 -45.40
C SER A 115 -3.45 -36.40 -44.41
N SER A 116 -3.00 -37.61 -44.77
CA SER A 116 -2.91 -38.75 -43.84
C SER A 116 -2.09 -38.46 -42.59
N ALA A 117 -1.20 -37.46 -42.57
CA ALA A 117 -0.52 -37.01 -41.35
C ALA A 117 -1.33 -36.00 -40.50
N TYR A 118 -2.45 -35.51 -41.02
CA TYR A 118 -3.29 -34.46 -40.44
C TYR A 118 -4.77 -34.87 -40.30
N THR A 119 -5.11 -36.11 -40.66
CA THR A 119 -6.44 -36.68 -40.41
C THR A 119 -6.49 -37.16 -38.96
N LEU A 120 -7.52 -36.70 -38.26
CA LEU A 120 -7.78 -37.09 -36.88
C LEU A 120 -7.93 -38.62 -36.82
N MET A 121 -7.16 -39.30 -35.97
CA MET A 121 -7.10 -40.78 -35.88
C MET A 121 -6.45 -41.52 -37.08
N SER A 122 -5.37 -40.99 -37.66
CA SER A 122 -4.59 -41.68 -38.71
C SER A 122 -3.59 -42.72 -38.18
N TYR A 123 -3.57 -43.91 -38.82
CA TYR A 123 -2.49 -44.90 -38.74
C TYR A 123 -1.70 -44.86 -40.06
N ARG A 124 -0.37 -44.79 -39.99
CA ARG A 124 0.52 -44.95 -41.17
C ARG A 124 1.27 -46.30 -41.14
N ASP A 125 0.51 -47.38 -40.93
CA ASP A 125 0.95 -48.79 -40.99
C ASP A 125 1.39 -49.45 -39.66
N VAL A 126 0.86 -50.66 -39.47
CA VAL A 126 1.25 -51.74 -38.53
C VAL A 126 1.84 -51.29 -37.18
N GLY A 127 0.97 -51.17 -36.16
CA GLY A 127 1.26 -51.35 -34.73
C GLY A 127 2.69 -51.07 -34.26
N GLY A 128 3.21 -49.88 -34.53
CA GLY A 128 4.54 -49.43 -34.11
C GLY A 128 4.53 -48.63 -32.80
N PRO A 129 5.70 -48.41 -32.17
CA PRO A 129 5.89 -47.93 -30.78
C PRO A 129 5.46 -46.47 -30.48
N TYR A 130 4.66 -45.87 -31.35
CA TYR A 130 4.01 -44.58 -31.17
C TYR A 130 2.47 -44.71 -31.12
N SER A 131 1.96 -45.85 -30.64
CA SER A 131 0.53 -46.20 -30.58
C SER A 131 -0.26 -45.51 -29.45
N SER A 132 0.35 -44.58 -28.71
CA SER A 132 -0.36 -43.75 -27.75
C SER A 132 -1.05 -42.60 -28.47
N PHE A 133 -2.39 -42.62 -28.52
CA PHE A 133 -3.22 -41.49 -28.96
C PHE A 133 -2.70 -40.19 -28.36
N SER A 134 -2.60 -39.12 -29.17
CA SER A 134 -2.21 -37.83 -28.61
C SER A 134 -3.36 -37.32 -27.74
N PRO A 135 -3.08 -36.49 -26.71
CA PRO A 135 -4.12 -35.82 -25.93
C PRO A 135 -5.13 -35.06 -26.80
N TYR A 136 -4.72 -34.63 -28.00
CA TYR A 136 -5.58 -33.96 -28.98
C TYR A 136 -6.60 -34.90 -29.65
N ASP A 137 -6.28 -36.18 -29.83
CA ASP A 137 -7.21 -37.17 -30.39
C ASP A 137 -8.31 -37.53 -29.39
N VAL A 138 -7.94 -37.66 -28.11
CA VAL A 138 -8.90 -37.87 -27.00
C VAL A 138 -9.73 -36.61 -26.75
N ALA A 139 -9.11 -35.42 -26.82
CA ALA A 139 -9.81 -34.14 -26.73
C ALA A 139 -10.78 -33.95 -27.89
N ALA A 140 -10.41 -34.31 -29.11
CA ALA A 140 -11.29 -34.23 -30.28
C ALA A 140 -12.46 -35.22 -30.21
N LEU A 141 -12.28 -36.41 -29.63
CA LEU A 141 -13.37 -37.36 -29.35
C LEU A 141 -14.34 -36.81 -28.29
N ASN A 142 -13.80 -36.22 -27.20
CA ASN A 142 -14.58 -35.57 -26.16
C ASN A 142 -15.27 -34.28 -26.67
N TRP A 143 -14.67 -33.60 -27.64
CA TRP A 143 -15.18 -32.38 -28.28
C TRP A 143 -16.31 -32.66 -29.28
N LEU A 144 -16.20 -33.73 -30.08
CA LEU A 144 -17.20 -34.05 -31.10
C LEU A 144 -18.49 -34.63 -30.50
N TYR A 145 -18.39 -35.32 -29.36
CA TYR A 145 -19.51 -36.00 -28.69
C TYR A 145 -19.44 -35.80 -27.19
N GLY A 146 -19.39 -34.54 -26.75
CA GLY A 146 -19.51 -34.14 -25.35
C GLY A 146 -20.45 -35.08 -24.58
N ARG A 147 -20.06 -35.44 -23.36
CA ARG A 147 -20.73 -36.44 -22.50
C ARG A 147 -22.17 -36.07 -22.09
N ASP A 148 -22.96 -35.40 -22.93
CA ASP A 148 -24.36 -35.05 -22.74
C ASP A 148 -25.33 -35.87 -23.62
N GLY A 149 -24.84 -36.59 -24.64
CA GLY A 149 -25.67 -37.41 -25.52
C GLY A 149 -26.48 -36.65 -26.57
N LEU A 150 -26.10 -35.42 -26.98
CA LEU A 150 -26.94 -34.57 -27.85
C LEU A 150 -26.33 -34.16 -29.22
N GLY A 151 -25.21 -34.75 -29.65
CA GLY A 151 -24.81 -34.70 -31.07
C GLY A 151 -24.39 -33.32 -31.59
N GLY A 152 -23.31 -32.74 -31.06
CA GLY A 152 -22.51 -31.74 -31.78
C GLY A 152 -23.07 -30.31 -31.86
N ALA A 153 -24.05 -29.93 -31.05
CA ALA A 153 -24.51 -28.54 -30.96
C ALA A 153 -23.47 -27.58 -30.30
N LEU A 154 -22.27 -28.05 -29.95
CA LEU A 154 -21.37 -27.48 -28.93
C LEU A 154 -19.90 -27.37 -29.36
N GLY A 155 -19.65 -27.10 -30.65
CA GLY A 155 -18.30 -26.76 -31.12
C GLY A 155 -17.85 -25.35 -30.68
N VAL A 156 -16.55 -25.06 -30.81
CA VAL A 156 -15.98 -23.72 -30.54
C VAL A 156 -16.71 -22.67 -31.40
N GLY A 157 -17.35 -21.69 -30.74
CA GLY A 157 -18.22 -20.69 -31.36
C GLY A 157 -19.73 -20.94 -31.24
N SER A 158 -20.15 -22.07 -30.66
CA SER A 158 -21.55 -22.30 -30.29
C SER A 158 -21.96 -21.47 -29.08
N ILE A 159 -23.13 -20.84 -29.18
CA ILE A 159 -23.80 -20.08 -28.12
C ILE A 159 -24.95 -20.86 -27.46
N THR A 160 -25.07 -22.17 -27.76
CA THR A 160 -26.19 -23.02 -27.28
C THR A 160 -25.69 -24.37 -26.76
N GLY A 161 -26.02 -24.72 -25.50
CA GLY A 161 -25.77 -26.02 -24.86
C GLY A 161 -24.60 -26.05 -23.85
N ALA A 162 -24.49 -27.15 -23.11
CA ALA A 162 -23.46 -27.46 -22.11
C ALA A 162 -22.10 -27.89 -22.70
N ARG A 163 -21.00 -27.19 -22.41
CA ARG A 163 -19.66 -27.41 -22.97
C ARG A 163 -18.74 -28.22 -22.05
N TYR A 164 -17.76 -28.90 -22.64
CA TYR A 164 -16.66 -29.52 -21.92
C TYR A 164 -15.33 -28.86 -22.31
N PHE A 165 -14.66 -28.23 -21.35
CA PHE A 165 -13.40 -27.53 -21.55
C PHE A 165 -12.24 -28.35 -20.99
N THR A 166 -11.18 -28.47 -21.78
CA THR A 166 -9.90 -29.05 -21.35
C THR A 166 -8.80 -28.01 -21.45
N GLY A 167 -8.15 -27.71 -20.34
CA GLY A 167 -6.93 -26.90 -20.32
C GLY A 167 -5.67 -27.74 -20.54
N THR A 168 -4.53 -27.13 -20.24
CA THR A 168 -3.18 -27.65 -20.50
C THR A 168 -2.46 -27.97 -19.18
N ALA A 169 -1.12 -28.07 -19.23
CA ALA A 169 -0.30 -28.13 -18.02
C ALA A 169 0.30 -26.74 -17.65
N GLY A 170 -0.16 -25.69 -18.32
CA GLY A 170 0.23 -24.29 -18.10
C GLY A 170 -0.94 -23.47 -17.54
N ILE A 171 -0.79 -22.15 -17.48
CA ILE A 171 -1.84 -21.25 -17.01
C ILE A 171 -2.92 -21.09 -18.08
N ASP A 172 -4.15 -21.44 -17.74
CA ASP A 172 -5.31 -21.35 -18.62
C ASP A 172 -6.38 -20.38 -18.08
N THR A 173 -7.20 -19.86 -19.00
CA THR A 173 -8.40 -19.07 -18.66
C THR A 173 -9.59 -19.63 -19.41
N LEU A 174 -10.55 -20.20 -18.68
CA LEU A 174 -11.70 -20.91 -19.22
C LEU A 174 -12.98 -20.16 -18.83
N THR A 175 -13.89 -19.97 -19.78
CA THR A 175 -15.15 -19.26 -19.55
C THR A 175 -16.30 -20.01 -20.19
N GLY A 176 -17.27 -20.38 -19.35
CA GLY A 176 -18.47 -21.09 -19.72
C GLY A 176 -19.56 -20.20 -20.31
N THR A 177 -20.76 -20.76 -20.35
CA THR A 177 -21.94 -20.23 -21.03
C THR A 177 -23.04 -19.96 -20.01
N ALA A 178 -24.31 -19.96 -20.47
CA ALA A 178 -25.47 -19.93 -19.60
C ALA A 178 -26.06 -21.35 -19.36
N PHE A 179 -25.28 -22.39 -19.65
CA PHE A 179 -25.65 -23.79 -19.53
C PHE A 179 -24.62 -24.53 -18.67
N ASN A 180 -25.01 -25.71 -18.17
CA ASN A 180 -24.19 -26.54 -17.28
C ASN A 180 -22.91 -27.05 -17.95
N ASP A 181 -21.83 -26.31 -17.83
CA ASP A 181 -20.54 -26.61 -18.43
C ASP A 181 -19.68 -27.48 -17.50
N THR A 182 -18.65 -28.10 -18.06
CA THR A 182 -17.67 -28.90 -17.32
C THR A 182 -16.26 -28.48 -17.71
N PHE A 183 -15.39 -28.31 -16.72
CA PHE A 183 -14.04 -27.81 -16.88
C PHE A 183 -13.04 -28.79 -16.30
N ASN A 184 -12.04 -29.18 -17.09
CA ASN A 184 -10.87 -29.92 -16.65
C ASN A 184 -9.64 -29.10 -17.05
N ALA A 185 -9.21 -28.18 -16.18
CA ALA A 185 -8.18 -27.21 -16.52
C ALA A 185 -6.78 -27.85 -16.64
N GLY A 186 -6.58 -29.03 -16.06
CA GLY A 186 -5.31 -29.73 -16.11
C GLY A 186 -4.42 -29.30 -14.96
N GLY A 187 -3.19 -28.88 -15.25
CA GLY A 187 -2.29 -28.33 -14.24
C GLY A 187 -1.86 -26.91 -14.61
N GLY A 188 -1.53 -26.08 -13.65
CA GLY A 188 -1.36 -24.65 -13.85
C GLY A 188 -1.96 -23.85 -12.71
N ASN A 189 -1.90 -22.52 -12.81
CA ASN A 189 -2.67 -21.65 -11.93
C ASN A 189 -3.82 -21.08 -12.75
N ASP A 190 -4.95 -21.77 -12.80
CA ASP A 190 -5.97 -21.51 -13.81
C ASP A 190 -7.04 -20.53 -13.33
N THR A 191 -7.72 -19.88 -14.26
CA THR A 191 -8.90 -19.05 -13.97
C THR A 191 -10.10 -19.63 -14.70
N ILE A 192 -11.11 -20.07 -13.96
CA ILE A 192 -12.32 -20.68 -14.51
C ILE A 192 -13.52 -19.83 -14.11
N ASN A 193 -14.36 -19.51 -15.08
CA ASN A 193 -15.66 -18.89 -14.85
C ASN A 193 -16.74 -19.78 -15.47
N GLY A 194 -17.61 -20.39 -14.67
CA GLY A 194 -18.67 -21.26 -15.18
C GLY A 194 -19.75 -20.52 -15.98
N GLY A 195 -20.05 -19.27 -15.59
CA GLY A 195 -21.12 -18.49 -16.18
C GLY A 195 -22.45 -18.66 -15.43
N ASP A 196 -23.56 -18.84 -16.16
CA ASP A 196 -24.83 -19.26 -15.56
C ASP A 196 -25.00 -20.77 -15.79
N GLY A 197 -25.66 -21.46 -14.87
CA GLY A 197 -25.88 -22.91 -14.98
C GLY A 197 -25.55 -23.61 -13.68
N GLU A 198 -25.48 -24.94 -13.74
CA GLU A 198 -24.83 -25.75 -12.71
C GLU A 198 -23.55 -26.34 -13.30
N ASP A 199 -22.43 -25.68 -13.00
CA ASP A 199 -21.14 -25.92 -13.64
C ASP A 199 -20.24 -26.83 -12.79
N THR A 200 -19.43 -27.64 -13.47
CA THR A 200 -18.56 -28.64 -12.83
C THR A 200 -17.08 -28.37 -13.10
N ALA A 201 -16.26 -28.22 -12.06
CA ALA A 201 -14.79 -28.25 -12.17
C ALA A 201 -14.24 -29.63 -11.78
N ILE A 202 -13.38 -30.20 -12.61
CA ILE A 202 -12.77 -31.53 -12.45
C ILE A 202 -11.34 -31.37 -11.96
N PHE A 203 -11.00 -32.14 -10.94
CA PHE A 203 -9.68 -32.23 -10.34
C PHE A 203 -9.16 -33.67 -10.39
N SER A 204 -7.85 -33.83 -10.58
CA SER A 204 -7.24 -35.14 -10.81
C SER A 204 -7.11 -35.99 -9.54
N GLY A 205 -7.02 -35.35 -8.37
CA GLY A 205 -6.82 -35.99 -7.06
C GLY A 205 -8.09 -36.20 -6.22
N SER A 206 -7.90 -36.62 -4.97
CA SER A 206 -8.98 -36.70 -3.97
C SER A 206 -9.26 -35.32 -3.38
N SER A 207 -10.51 -35.02 -3.00
CA SER A 207 -10.88 -33.75 -2.36
C SER A 207 -10.02 -33.41 -1.12
N THR A 208 -9.52 -34.41 -0.40
CA THR A 208 -8.65 -34.22 0.79
C THR A 208 -7.23 -33.76 0.48
N SER A 209 -6.83 -33.79 -0.81
CA SER A 209 -5.52 -33.32 -1.29
C SER A 209 -5.54 -31.87 -1.79
N TYR A 210 -6.70 -31.21 -1.76
CA TYR A 210 -6.86 -29.82 -2.15
C TYR A 210 -7.25 -28.97 -0.94
N GLY A 211 -6.66 -27.77 -0.85
CA GLY A 211 -7.09 -26.70 0.04
C GLY A 211 -8.09 -25.80 -0.67
N PHE A 212 -9.11 -25.36 0.05
CA PHE A 212 -10.16 -24.49 -0.46
C PHE A 212 -10.16 -23.20 0.34
N ILE A 213 -10.20 -22.06 -0.34
CA ILE A 213 -10.28 -20.71 0.24
C ILE A 213 -11.54 -20.06 -0.34
N ASP A 214 -12.54 -19.81 0.50
CA ASP A 214 -13.79 -19.17 0.05
C ASP A 214 -13.59 -17.65 0.08
N MET A 215 -13.56 -17.02 -1.10
CA MET A 215 -13.23 -15.61 -1.23
C MET A 215 -14.48 -14.74 -1.12
N ASP A 216 -15.61 -15.24 -1.62
CA ASP A 216 -16.94 -14.64 -1.56
C ASP A 216 -18.02 -15.68 -1.94
N THR A 217 -19.30 -15.28 -2.00
CA THR A 217 -20.40 -16.20 -2.31
C THR A 217 -20.30 -16.92 -3.67
N ASN A 218 -19.49 -16.40 -4.60
CA ASN A 218 -19.38 -16.89 -5.96
C ASN A 218 -17.95 -17.25 -6.40
N THR A 219 -16.92 -16.88 -5.64
CA THR A 219 -15.52 -17.11 -5.97
C THR A 219 -14.83 -17.99 -4.93
N ILE A 220 -14.15 -19.05 -5.38
CA ILE A 220 -13.33 -19.93 -4.53
C ILE A 220 -11.95 -20.06 -5.16
N ARG A 221 -10.91 -20.13 -4.31
CA ARG A 221 -9.57 -20.51 -4.74
C ARG A 221 -9.29 -21.94 -4.28
N VAL A 222 -8.85 -22.78 -5.19
CA VAL A 222 -8.52 -24.18 -4.93
C VAL A 222 -7.02 -24.36 -5.12
N GLN A 223 -6.36 -25.00 -4.16
CA GLN A 223 -4.92 -25.23 -4.19
C GLN A 223 -4.61 -26.71 -4.03
N GLY A 224 -3.88 -27.31 -4.97
CA GLY A 224 -3.50 -28.73 -4.92
C GLY A 224 -2.27 -29.06 -5.75
N ALA A 225 -2.10 -30.34 -6.07
CA ALA A 225 -0.99 -30.83 -6.89
C ALA A 225 -0.98 -30.27 -8.32
N ASP A 226 -2.16 -29.89 -8.81
CA ASP A 226 -2.36 -29.31 -10.13
C ASP A 226 -2.02 -27.82 -10.15
N GLY A 227 -1.95 -27.13 -9.00
CA GLY A 227 -1.58 -25.72 -8.87
C GLY A 227 -2.58 -24.91 -8.05
N VAL A 228 -2.75 -23.63 -8.36
CA VAL A 228 -3.65 -22.69 -7.65
C VAL A 228 -4.68 -22.12 -8.62
N ASP A 229 -5.92 -22.61 -8.52
CA ASP A 229 -7.00 -22.28 -9.43
C ASP A 229 -7.96 -21.27 -8.80
N LEU A 230 -8.38 -20.28 -9.58
CA LEU A 230 -9.41 -19.31 -9.23
C LEU A 230 -10.70 -19.67 -9.96
N LEU A 231 -11.71 -20.08 -9.22
CA LEU A 231 -13.00 -20.51 -9.77
C LEU A 231 -14.10 -19.52 -9.40
N THR A 232 -14.86 -19.08 -10.40
CA THR A 232 -16.04 -18.22 -10.25
C THR A 232 -17.24 -18.92 -10.87
N SER A 233 -18.41 -18.87 -10.22
CA SER A 233 -19.64 -19.55 -10.69
C SER A 233 -19.42 -21.05 -10.97
N ILE A 234 -18.90 -21.79 -9.99
CA ILE A 234 -18.79 -23.25 -10.06
C ILE A 234 -19.57 -23.86 -8.90
N GLU A 235 -20.50 -24.75 -9.22
CA GLU A 235 -21.40 -25.37 -8.25
C GLU A 235 -20.95 -26.77 -7.82
N ILE A 236 -20.28 -27.51 -8.71
CA ILE A 236 -19.87 -28.90 -8.51
C ILE A 236 -18.35 -29.04 -8.67
N PHE A 237 -17.73 -29.72 -7.72
CA PHE A 237 -16.32 -30.08 -7.71
C PHE A 237 -16.22 -31.59 -7.81
N GLN A 238 -15.68 -32.07 -8.94
CA GLN A 238 -15.50 -33.48 -9.20
C GLN A 238 -14.06 -33.88 -8.87
N PHE A 239 -13.91 -34.82 -7.94
CA PHE A 239 -12.64 -35.41 -7.51
C PHE A 239 -12.64 -36.92 -7.76
N SER A 240 -11.47 -37.55 -7.59
CA SER A 240 -11.33 -39.00 -7.70
C SER A 240 -12.17 -39.80 -6.68
N ASN A 241 -12.55 -39.17 -5.57
CA ASN A 241 -13.33 -39.76 -4.48
C ASN A 241 -14.82 -39.36 -4.48
N GLY A 242 -15.29 -38.61 -5.48
CA GLY A 242 -16.70 -38.24 -5.62
C GLY A 242 -16.93 -36.82 -6.13
N ASN A 243 -18.21 -36.48 -6.29
CA ASN A 243 -18.66 -35.13 -6.63
C ASN A 243 -19.17 -34.45 -5.37
N PHE A 244 -18.73 -33.22 -5.14
CA PHE A 244 -19.11 -32.41 -4.00
C PHE A 244 -19.69 -31.11 -4.53
N ARG A 245 -20.82 -30.70 -3.97
CA ARG A 245 -21.36 -29.37 -4.19
C ARG A 245 -20.50 -28.34 -3.47
N ARG A 246 -20.50 -27.11 -3.94
CA ARG A 246 -19.83 -25.99 -3.27
C ARG A 246 -20.17 -25.91 -1.78
N SER A 247 -21.44 -26.11 -1.43
CA SER A 247 -21.92 -26.11 -0.04
C SER A 247 -21.34 -27.23 0.85
N GLU A 248 -20.73 -28.25 0.25
CA GLU A 248 -20.11 -29.40 0.95
C GLU A 248 -18.59 -29.24 1.09
N ILE A 249 -18.02 -28.22 0.44
CA ILE A 249 -16.61 -27.86 0.53
C ILE A 249 -16.46 -26.75 1.57
N ALA A 250 -15.69 -27.00 2.63
CA ALA A 250 -15.38 -25.99 3.63
C ALA A 250 -14.10 -25.24 3.26
N ASP A 251 -14.08 -23.93 3.53
CA ASP A 251 -12.80 -23.22 3.60
C ASP A 251 -11.94 -23.85 4.70
N THR A 252 -10.72 -24.20 4.35
CA THR A 252 -9.78 -24.91 5.23
C THR A 252 -8.51 -24.11 5.51
N VAL A 253 -8.40 -22.91 4.93
CA VAL A 253 -7.17 -22.14 4.97
C VAL A 253 -7.38 -20.97 5.91
N ALA A 254 -6.57 -20.93 6.96
CA ALA A 254 -6.61 -19.81 7.89
C ALA A 254 -6.18 -18.50 7.21
N PRO A 255 -6.79 -17.35 7.59
CA PRO A 255 -6.37 -16.05 7.11
C PRO A 255 -4.91 -15.76 7.51
N PRO A 256 -4.22 -14.81 6.86
CA PRO A 256 -2.93 -14.32 7.34
C PRO A 256 -3.01 -13.76 8.77
N ALA A 257 -1.89 -13.80 9.50
CA ALA A 257 -1.81 -13.15 10.81
C ALA A 257 -2.09 -11.64 10.65
N PRO A 258 -3.00 -11.05 11.45
CA PRO A 258 -3.29 -9.62 11.34
C PRO A 258 -2.11 -8.78 11.82
N THR A 259 -2.00 -7.55 11.31
CA THR A 259 -1.09 -6.56 11.88
C THR A 259 -1.73 -5.90 13.10
N LEU A 260 -0.91 -5.35 13.99
CA LEU A 260 -1.35 -4.72 15.24
C LEU A 260 -0.49 -3.49 15.53
N SER A 261 -1.15 -2.37 15.83
CA SER A 261 -0.55 -1.10 16.19
C SER A 261 -1.33 -0.42 17.30
N ILE A 262 -0.60 0.19 18.25
CA ILE A 262 -1.13 0.95 19.38
C ILE A 262 -0.35 2.26 19.45
N PRO A 263 -0.99 3.43 19.33
CA PRO A 263 -0.35 4.72 19.53
C PRO A 263 0.18 4.84 20.97
N LYS A 264 1.46 5.18 21.12
CA LYS A 264 2.13 5.37 22.42
C LYS A 264 3.19 6.47 22.31
N ASN A 265 3.54 7.08 23.44
CA ASN A 265 4.59 8.10 23.46
C ASN A 265 5.99 7.51 23.26
N ALA A 266 7.01 8.37 23.14
CA ALA A 266 8.39 7.95 22.91
C ALA A 266 8.96 7.05 24.03
N ASN A 267 8.40 7.13 25.24
CA ASN A 267 8.76 6.31 26.39
C ASN A 267 8.01 4.96 26.43
N GLY A 268 7.09 4.72 25.48
CA GLY A 268 6.33 3.49 25.34
C GLY A 268 5.04 3.41 26.15
N TYR A 269 4.52 4.55 26.62
CA TYR A 269 3.31 4.65 27.44
C TYR A 269 2.08 5.08 26.64
N VAL A 270 0.92 4.64 27.12
CA VAL A 270 -0.42 5.09 26.73
C VAL A 270 -1.06 5.72 27.96
N ASN A 271 -1.56 6.95 27.83
CA ASN A 271 -2.19 7.73 28.89
C ASN A 271 -3.71 7.53 29.02
N ASP A 272 -4.22 6.47 28.41
CA ASP A 272 -5.62 6.09 28.41
C ASP A 272 -5.72 4.64 28.88
N ASN A 273 -6.64 4.36 29.80
CA ASN A 273 -6.84 3.01 30.34
C ASN A 273 -7.70 2.12 29.43
N THR A 274 -8.22 2.64 28.33
CA THR A 274 -8.88 1.93 27.23
C THR A 274 -8.13 2.14 25.91
N PRO A 275 -6.87 1.67 25.78
CA PRO A 275 -6.06 1.89 24.59
C PRO A 275 -6.81 1.65 23.27
N PHE A 276 -6.52 2.50 22.29
CA PHE A 276 -6.97 2.34 20.91
C PHE A 276 -6.00 1.43 20.15
N LEU A 277 -6.53 0.37 19.55
CA LEU A 277 -5.79 -0.62 18.78
C LEU A 277 -6.28 -0.58 17.33
N SER A 278 -5.35 -0.77 16.40
CA SER A 278 -5.66 -0.81 14.97
C SER A 278 -4.76 -1.79 14.22
N GLY A 279 -5.16 -2.15 13.01
CA GLY A 279 -4.33 -2.96 12.13
C GLY A 279 -5.00 -3.27 10.80
N ILE A 280 -4.39 -4.22 10.10
CA ILE A 280 -4.83 -4.76 8.81
C ILE A 280 -5.11 -6.26 9.01
N GLY A 281 -6.15 -6.76 8.36
CA GLY A 281 -6.50 -8.18 8.34
C GLY A 281 -7.24 -8.54 7.06
N GLU A 282 -7.67 -9.80 6.96
CA GLU A 282 -8.53 -10.25 5.88
C GLU A 282 -9.92 -9.62 6.01
N ILE A 283 -10.47 -9.09 4.90
CA ILE A 283 -11.75 -8.39 4.86
C ILE A 283 -12.87 -9.29 5.42
N GLY A 284 -13.68 -8.77 6.34
CA GLY A 284 -14.77 -9.52 6.95
C GLY A 284 -14.35 -10.47 8.08
N ALA A 285 -13.05 -10.74 8.26
CA ALA A 285 -12.57 -11.55 9.37
C ALA A 285 -12.79 -10.85 10.73
N THR A 286 -12.96 -11.64 11.78
CA THR A 286 -13.03 -11.16 13.16
C THR A 286 -11.65 -11.22 13.81
N ILE A 287 -11.12 -10.05 14.17
CA ILE A 287 -9.91 -9.93 14.97
C ILE A 287 -10.25 -10.07 16.45
N LYS A 288 -9.45 -10.85 17.18
CA LYS A 288 -9.43 -10.89 18.64
C LYS A 288 -8.05 -10.52 19.14
N VAL A 289 -7.99 -9.65 20.14
CA VAL A 289 -6.73 -9.21 20.76
C VAL A 289 -6.62 -9.76 22.18
N PHE A 290 -5.45 -10.26 22.54
CA PHE A 290 -5.19 -10.90 23.83
C PHE A 290 -3.96 -10.34 24.52
N SER A 291 -4.00 -10.28 25.86
CA SER A 291 -2.83 -10.14 26.74
C SER A 291 -2.68 -11.44 27.54
N GLY A 292 -1.73 -12.28 27.15
CA GLY A 292 -1.68 -13.65 27.65
C GLY A 292 -3.00 -14.40 27.34
N PRO A 293 -3.66 -15.03 28.33
CA PRO A 293 -4.94 -15.73 28.11
C PRO A 293 -6.18 -14.80 28.10
N ALA A 294 -6.03 -13.53 28.49
CA ALA A 294 -7.17 -12.61 28.62
C ALA A 294 -7.47 -11.92 27.29
N GLN A 295 -8.70 -12.03 26.81
CA GLN A 295 -9.16 -11.29 25.63
C GLN A 295 -9.45 -9.82 26.02
N LEU A 296 -8.82 -8.89 25.32
CA LEU A 296 -8.97 -7.45 25.54
C LEU A 296 -10.12 -6.84 24.71
N GLY A 297 -10.52 -7.51 23.64
CA GLY A 297 -11.65 -7.12 22.80
C GLY A 297 -11.65 -7.85 21.45
N ALA A 298 -12.56 -7.44 20.57
CA ALA A 298 -12.67 -7.96 19.21
C ALA A 298 -13.20 -6.88 18.25
N ALA A 299 -12.84 -6.99 16.98
CA ALA A 299 -13.32 -6.12 15.91
C ALA A 299 -13.44 -6.90 14.60
N THR A 300 -14.31 -6.45 13.69
CA THR A 300 -14.38 -6.98 12.33
C THR A 300 -13.52 -6.12 11.41
N VAL A 301 -12.83 -6.76 10.47
CA VAL A 301 -12.08 -6.08 9.42
C VAL A 301 -13.05 -5.52 8.37
N ASP A 302 -12.90 -4.24 8.07
CA ASP A 302 -13.75 -3.53 7.11
C ASP A 302 -13.49 -3.93 5.65
N ALA A 303 -14.29 -3.42 4.73
CA ALA A 303 -14.18 -3.69 3.29
C ALA A 303 -12.89 -3.17 2.63
N LYS A 304 -12.06 -2.40 3.37
CA LYS A 304 -10.76 -1.90 2.93
C LYS A 304 -9.60 -2.67 3.57
N GLY A 305 -9.88 -3.67 4.40
CA GLY A 305 -8.87 -4.48 5.08
C GLY A 305 -8.39 -3.90 6.41
N PHE A 306 -9.01 -2.83 6.92
CA PHE A 306 -8.61 -2.19 8.19
C PHE A 306 -9.53 -2.61 9.33
N TRP A 307 -8.99 -2.63 10.54
CA TRP A 307 -9.77 -2.82 11.76
C TRP A 307 -9.30 -1.89 12.87
N THR A 308 -10.22 -1.53 13.76
CA THR A 308 -9.96 -0.70 14.93
C THR A 308 -10.83 -1.14 16.10
N MET A 309 -10.31 -1.05 17.33
CA MET A 309 -11.09 -1.23 18.57
C MET A 309 -10.48 -0.43 19.71
N THR A 310 -11.29 -0.18 20.73
CA THR A 310 -10.80 0.16 22.08
C THR A 310 -10.78 -1.09 22.94
N SER A 311 -9.74 -1.26 23.76
CA SER A 311 -9.71 -2.39 24.70
C SER A 311 -10.73 -2.21 25.83
N ILE A 312 -10.98 -3.28 26.57
CA ILE A 312 -11.48 -3.17 27.94
C ILE A 312 -10.54 -2.28 28.79
N ALA A 313 -11.05 -1.78 29.91
CA ALA A 313 -10.25 -1.01 30.85
C ALA A 313 -9.09 -1.86 31.40
N LEU A 314 -7.86 -1.35 31.23
CA LEU A 314 -6.61 -1.92 31.69
C LEU A 314 -6.09 -1.10 32.87
N PRO A 315 -5.78 -1.72 34.03
CA PRO A 315 -5.03 -1.05 35.07
C PRO A 315 -3.65 -0.60 34.59
N ASP A 316 -3.04 0.35 35.29
CA ASP A 316 -1.67 0.75 34.98
C ASP A 316 -0.72 -0.44 35.12
N GLY A 317 0.20 -0.56 34.17
CA GLY A 317 1.10 -1.71 34.10
C GLY A 317 1.73 -1.92 32.74
N SER A 318 2.54 -2.98 32.64
CA SER A 318 3.17 -3.39 31.38
C SER A 318 2.36 -4.49 30.71
N TYR A 319 2.16 -4.35 29.40
CA TYR A 319 1.36 -5.25 28.58
C TYR A 319 2.14 -5.72 27.36
N SER A 320 1.90 -6.96 26.97
CA SER A 320 2.36 -7.53 25.70
C SER A 320 1.18 -8.25 25.07
N VAL A 321 0.71 -7.72 23.94
CA VAL A 321 -0.52 -8.19 23.29
C VAL A 321 -0.26 -8.83 21.94
N VAL A 322 -1.12 -9.75 21.56
CA VAL A 322 -1.14 -10.40 20.24
C VAL A 322 -2.55 -10.37 19.68
N ALA A 323 -2.67 -10.37 18.35
CA ALA A 323 -3.94 -10.44 17.65
C ALA A 323 -4.02 -11.73 16.82
N THR A 324 -5.22 -12.30 16.69
CA THR A 324 -5.55 -13.39 15.77
C THR A 324 -6.75 -12.99 14.93
N ALA A 325 -6.82 -13.46 13.70
CA ALA A 325 -7.97 -13.29 12.81
C ALA A 325 -8.73 -14.62 12.70
N THR A 326 -10.06 -14.55 12.64
CA THR A 326 -10.93 -15.68 12.33
C THR A 326 -11.78 -15.32 11.12
N ASP A 327 -11.67 -16.08 10.03
CA ASP A 327 -12.47 -15.86 8.82
C ASP A 327 -13.95 -16.22 9.02
N GLY A 328 -14.76 -16.06 7.96
CA GLY A 328 -16.19 -16.39 8.00
C GLY A 328 -16.50 -17.88 8.19
N SER A 329 -15.54 -18.75 7.86
CA SER A 329 -15.65 -20.21 7.95
C SER A 329 -15.17 -20.78 9.29
N GLY A 330 -14.54 -19.94 10.12
CA GLY A 330 -14.06 -20.27 11.45
C GLY A 330 -12.59 -20.68 11.52
N ASN A 331 -11.82 -20.55 10.43
CA ASN A 331 -10.38 -20.83 10.48
C ASN A 331 -9.66 -19.69 11.21
N VAL A 332 -8.73 -20.05 12.11
CA VAL A 332 -8.02 -19.09 12.97
C VAL A 332 -6.58 -18.95 12.50
N SER A 333 -6.13 -17.71 12.28
CA SER A 333 -4.76 -17.41 11.88
C SER A 333 -3.74 -17.67 12.98
N ALA A 334 -2.47 -17.71 12.59
CA ALA A 334 -1.37 -17.57 13.55
C ALA A 334 -1.45 -16.22 14.27
N SER A 335 -0.94 -16.16 15.51
CA SER A 335 -0.86 -14.90 16.25
C SER A 335 0.08 -13.90 15.55
N SER A 336 -0.27 -12.61 15.62
CA SER A 336 0.62 -11.52 15.25
C SER A 336 1.92 -11.54 16.06
N ALA A 337 2.91 -10.76 15.63
CA ALA A 337 4.05 -10.45 16.49
C ALA A 337 3.55 -9.77 17.79
N PRO A 338 4.18 -10.06 18.96
CA PRO A 338 3.82 -9.40 20.21
C PRO A 338 4.07 -7.89 20.16
N PHE A 339 3.09 -7.10 20.61
CA PHE A 339 3.20 -5.66 20.74
C PHE A 339 3.27 -5.28 22.23
N ALA A 340 4.42 -4.73 22.65
CA ALA A 340 4.65 -4.30 24.03
C ALA A 340 4.32 -2.81 24.23
N PHE A 341 3.62 -2.49 25.31
CA PHE A 341 3.32 -1.12 25.74
C PHE A 341 3.09 -1.07 27.26
N LYS A 342 3.01 0.15 27.80
CA LYS A 342 2.62 0.38 29.19
C LYS A 342 1.36 1.24 29.24
N VAL A 343 0.45 0.91 30.15
CA VAL A 343 -0.67 1.78 30.50
C VAL A 343 -0.27 2.53 31.75
N ASP A 344 -0.50 3.84 31.73
CA ASP A 344 -0.44 4.71 32.89
C ASP A 344 -1.42 5.84 32.65
N ALA A 345 -2.63 5.74 33.22
CA ALA A 345 -3.70 6.69 32.99
C ALA A 345 -3.93 7.65 34.18
N HIS A 346 -3.03 7.63 35.17
CA HIS A 346 -3.18 8.43 36.39
C HIS A 346 -2.27 9.64 36.35
N ALA A 347 -2.89 10.82 36.27
CA ALA A 347 -2.15 12.06 36.45
C ALA A 347 -1.48 12.15 37.83
N PRO A 348 -0.30 12.79 37.92
CA PRO A 348 0.35 13.01 39.19
C PRO A 348 -0.50 13.89 40.11
N SER A 349 -0.18 13.87 41.41
CA SER A 349 -0.79 14.80 42.36
C SER A 349 -0.37 16.25 42.06
N ALA A 350 -1.28 17.20 42.31
CA ALA A 350 -1.00 18.62 42.09
C ALA A 350 0.26 19.06 42.88
N PRO A 351 1.26 19.68 42.24
CA PRO A 351 2.46 20.13 42.94
C PRO A 351 2.13 21.30 43.85
N THR A 352 2.81 21.39 44.99
CA THR A 352 2.83 22.62 45.78
C THR A 352 3.74 23.63 45.10
N ALA A 353 3.47 24.92 45.27
CA ALA A 353 4.30 25.98 44.72
C ALA A 353 4.39 27.18 45.65
N ALA A 354 5.54 27.82 45.68
CA ALA A 354 5.83 29.09 46.30
C ALA A 354 6.86 29.85 45.45
N PHE A 355 6.99 31.15 45.71
CA PHE A 355 8.04 31.95 45.11
C PHE A 355 8.75 32.79 46.17
N THR A 356 9.98 33.18 45.86
CA THR A 356 10.73 34.18 46.62
C THR A 356 11.16 35.29 45.68
N LEU A 357 10.97 36.55 46.12
CA LEU A 357 11.40 37.73 45.39
C LEU A 357 11.75 38.82 46.41
N SER A 358 13.01 39.26 46.42
CA SER A 358 13.46 40.34 47.31
C SER A 358 12.94 41.70 46.83
N ALA A 359 12.72 42.63 47.76
CA ALA A 359 12.30 43.99 47.41
C ALA A 359 13.29 44.65 46.44
N GLY A 360 12.78 45.21 45.33
CA GLY A 360 13.60 45.83 44.29
C GLY A 360 14.25 44.85 43.29
N ALA A 361 14.11 43.54 43.49
CA ALA A 361 14.58 42.53 42.53
C ALA A 361 13.55 42.27 41.42
N ASN A 362 13.99 41.63 40.34
CA ASN A 362 13.20 41.30 39.15
C ASN A 362 13.34 39.83 38.70
N GLN A 363 13.88 38.96 39.56
CA GLN A 363 14.07 37.53 39.27
C GLN A 363 13.38 36.70 40.36
N PRO A 364 12.07 36.43 40.24
CA PRO A 364 11.41 35.50 41.15
C PRO A 364 12.01 34.10 41.01
N ALA A 365 12.29 33.47 42.15
CA ALA A 365 12.67 32.05 42.22
C ALA A 365 11.48 31.24 42.71
N PHE A 366 11.02 30.30 41.89
CA PHE A 366 9.89 29.43 42.15
C PHE A 366 10.38 28.10 42.71
N SER A 367 9.65 27.55 43.67
CA SER A 367 9.98 26.26 44.26
C SER A 367 8.75 25.58 44.84
N GLY A 368 8.85 24.29 45.10
CA GLY A 368 7.79 23.54 45.72
C GLY A 368 8.11 22.06 45.87
N THR A 369 7.06 21.26 46.05
CA THR A 369 7.13 19.81 46.13
C THR A 369 6.22 19.18 45.10
N GLY A 370 6.54 17.97 44.66
CA GLY A 370 5.75 17.20 43.71
C GLY A 370 6.09 15.72 43.77
N GLU A 371 5.52 14.96 42.84
CA GLU A 371 5.83 13.54 42.68
C GLU A 371 7.18 13.34 42.00
N ILE A 372 8.03 12.48 42.54
CA ILE A 372 9.43 12.31 42.10
C ILE A 372 9.49 11.89 40.63
N GLY A 373 10.36 12.54 39.85
CA GLY A 373 10.58 12.22 38.43
C GLY A 373 9.52 12.80 37.48
N THR A 374 8.49 13.48 38.00
CA THR A 374 7.53 14.20 37.17
C THR A 374 8.11 15.53 36.68
N ASP A 375 7.70 15.93 35.48
CA ASP A 375 8.01 17.23 34.90
C ASP A 375 7.11 18.31 35.51
N ILE A 376 7.71 19.42 35.92
CA ILE A 376 7.01 20.62 36.39
C ILE A 376 7.06 21.69 35.31
N TYR A 377 5.90 22.21 34.96
CA TYR A 377 5.71 23.32 34.03
C TYR A 377 5.24 24.55 34.79
N LEU A 378 6.04 25.62 34.74
CA LEU A 378 5.62 26.96 35.15
C LEU A 378 5.06 27.68 33.93
N MET A 379 3.83 28.15 34.00
CA MET A 379 3.14 28.76 32.87
C MET A 379 2.55 30.12 33.20
N ASP A 380 2.37 30.96 32.18
CA ASP A 380 1.62 32.20 32.29
C ASP A 380 0.10 32.00 32.12
N VAL A 381 -0.64 33.10 32.11
CA VAL A 381 -2.12 33.10 31.94
C VAL A 381 -2.59 32.67 30.56
N SER A 382 -1.71 32.62 29.56
CA SER A 382 -1.98 32.13 28.22
C SER A 382 -1.62 30.65 28.03
N ASN A 383 -1.15 29.99 29.10
CA ASN A 383 -0.58 28.64 29.12
C ASN A 383 0.76 28.51 28.38
N ALA A 384 1.48 29.61 28.15
CA ALA A 384 2.84 29.54 27.63
C ALA A 384 3.80 29.06 28.73
N VAL A 385 4.66 28.09 28.42
CA VAL A 385 5.65 27.55 29.37
C VAL A 385 6.78 28.56 29.56
N LEU A 386 6.88 29.10 30.77
CA LEU A 386 7.93 30.03 31.20
C LEU A 386 9.17 29.31 31.71
N GLY A 387 9.01 28.08 32.21
CA GLY A 387 10.10 27.26 32.70
C GLY A 387 9.66 25.82 32.92
N LYS A 388 10.61 24.91 32.76
CA LYS A 388 10.44 23.48 32.99
C LYS A 388 11.53 22.95 33.91
N THR A 389 11.18 22.05 34.82
CA THR A 389 12.15 21.31 35.64
C THR A 389 11.60 19.93 35.98
N VAL A 390 12.39 19.08 36.62
CA VAL A 390 11.97 17.76 37.10
C VAL A 390 11.96 17.77 38.63
N VAL A 391 11.00 17.09 39.23
CA VAL A 391 11.00 16.86 40.68
C VAL A 391 12.13 15.90 41.05
N ASP A 392 13.02 16.33 41.93
CA ASP A 392 14.20 15.58 42.37
C ASP A 392 13.85 14.37 43.28
N GLY A 393 14.86 13.58 43.61
CA GLY A 393 14.70 12.40 44.48
C GLY A 393 14.30 12.70 45.93
N ALA A 394 14.26 13.97 46.34
CA ALA A 394 13.73 14.42 47.63
C ALA A 394 12.30 14.97 47.51
N GLY A 395 11.67 14.86 46.34
CA GLY A 395 10.31 15.36 46.08
C GLY A 395 10.24 16.87 45.93
N LYS A 396 11.36 17.56 45.63
CA LYS A 396 11.45 19.01 45.51
C LYS A 396 11.73 19.44 44.07
N TRP A 397 11.29 20.64 43.74
CA TRP A 397 11.58 21.26 42.46
C TRP A 397 11.87 22.74 42.65
N SER A 398 12.63 23.32 41.72
CA SER A 398 12.90 24.76 41.67
C SER A 398 13.10 25.24 40.23
N ILE A 399 12.60 26.44 39.95
CA ILE A 399 12.79 27.16 38.69
C ILE A 399 13.23 28.59 39.04
N ALA A 400 14.40 28.98 38.57
CA ALA A 400 14.82 30.38 38.60
C ALA A 400 14.40 31.07 37.31
N SER A 401 13.77 32.23 37.40
CA SER A 401 13.46 33.04 36.22
C SER A 401 14.67 33.87 35.78
N ALA A 402 14.75 34.14 34.47
CA ALA A 402 15.49 35.29 33.97
C ALA A 402 14.85 36.59 34.48
N PRO A 403 15.52 37.76 34.37
CA PRO A 403 14.89 39.03 34.72
C PRO A 403 13.57 39.21 34.00
N VAL A 404 12.53 39.57 34.73
CA VAL A 404 11.23 39.91 34.15
C VAL A 404 10.99 41.42 34.26
N ALA A 405 10.20 41.95 33.33
CA ALA A 405 9.86 43.36 33.34
C ALA A 405 9.07 43.77 34.59
N ASN A 406 8.96 45.08 34.85
CA ASN A 406 8.07 45.55 35.91
C ASN A 406 6.62 45.29 35.53
N GLY A 407 5.84 44.77 36.47
CA GLY A 407 4.46 44.40 36.21
C GLY A 407 3.84 43.52 37.29
N ASN A 408 2.57 43.21 37.08
CA ASN A 408 1.83 42.24 37.89
C ASN A 408 1.74 40.92 37.13
N TYR A 409 2.13 39.84 37.79
CA TYR A 409 2.23 38.51 37.21
C TYR A 409 1.29 37.54 37.90
N SER A 410 0.70 36.68 37.09
CA SER A 410 -0.05 35.52 37.54
C SER A 410 0.49 34.31 36.78
N VAL A 411 1.01 33.34 37.50
CA VAL A 411 1.57 32.10 36.93
C VAL A 411 0.89 30.89 37.55
N THR A 412 0.85 29.80 36.80
CA THR A 412 0.37 28.50 37.25
C THR A 412 1.49 27.47 37.20
N VAL A 413 1.41 26.49 38.10
CA VAL A 413 2.33 25.35 38.13
C VAL A 413 1.54 24.07 37.93
N GLN A 414 1.97 23.27 36.97
CA GLN A 414 1.38 21.99 36.60
C GLN A 414 2.45 20.90 36.60
N SER A 415 2.07 19.67 36.93
CA SER A 415 2.96 18.52 36.82
C SER A 415 2.50 17.58 35.71
N ALA A 416 3.43 16.92 35.02
CA ALA A 416 3.16 15.82 34.12
C ALA A 416 4.10 14.64 34.37
N ASP A 417 3.61 13.41 34.23
CA ASP A 417 4.42 12.20 34.39
C ASP A 417 5.05 11.73 33.06
N VAL A 418 5.70 10.56 33.10
CA VAL A 418 6.38 9.95 31.95
C VAL A 418 5.43 9.45 30.86
N ALA A 419 4.15 9.29 31.19
CA ALA A 419 3.09 8.90 30.27
C ALA A 419 2.37 10.12 29.66
N ASP A 420 2.81 11.33 29.99
CA ASP A 420 2.20 12.60 29.59
C ASP A 420 0.80 12.83 30.22
N ASN A 421 0.49 12.17 31.35
CA ASN A 421 -0.68 12.56 32.13
C ASN A 421 -0.37 13.86 32.88
N VAL A 422 -1.32 14.78 32.87
CA VAL A 422 -1.11 16.13 33.41
C VAL A 422 -2.04 16.39 34.59
N THR A 423 -1.54 17.02 35.66
CA THR A 423 -2.34 17.38 36.83
C THR A 423 -3.54 18.25 36.46
N ALA A 424 -4.73 17.86 36.91
CA ALA A 424 -5.96 18.63 36.69
C ALA A 424 -6.02 19.92 37.54
N ALA A 425 -5.48 19.89 38.76
CA ALA A 425 -5.41 21.06 39.63
C ALA A 425 -4.03 21.72 39.55
N VAL A 426 -4.01 23.05 39.43
CA VAL A 426 -2.78 23.85 39.31
C VAL A 426 -2.58 24.74 40.53
N SER A 427 -1.32 24.95 40.92
CA SER A 427 -0.96 25.95 41.93
C SER A 427 -0.83 27.32 41.28
N LYS A 428 -1.64 28.30 41.71
CA LYS A 428 -1.60 29.67 41.20
C LYS A 428 -0.77 30.57 42.12
N LEU A 429 0.19 31.30 41.53
CA LEU A 429 1.01 32.29 42.22
C LEU A 429 0.78 33.66 41.60
N VAL A 430 0.65 34.68 42.44
CA VAL A 430 0.49 36.08 42.02
C VAL A 430 1.54 36.92 42.71
N PHE A 431 2.24 37.75 41.96
CA PHE A 431 3.30 38.61 42.46
C PHE A 431 3.47 39.86 41.60
N SER A 432 4.17 40.85 42.13
CA SER A 432 4.49 42.09 41.43
C SER A 432 6.00 42.29 41.39
N VAL A 433 6.50 42.78 40.26
CA VAL A 433 7.91 43.13 40.07
C VAL A 433 8.00 44.64 39.93
N ASN A 434 8.87 45.24 40.74
CA ASN A 434 9.16 46.66 40.72
C ASN A 434 10.65 46.86 41.02
N SER A 435 11.46 46.84 39.97
CA SER A 435 12.90 46.99 40.01
C SER A 435 13.35 48.22 39.24
N SER A 436 14.39 48.89 39.73
CA SER A 436 15.10 49.95 39.00
C SER A 436 15.99 49.42 37.88
N LEU A 437 16.22 48.09 37.83
CA LEU A 437 16.95 47.42 36.75
C LEU A 437 16.06 47.15 35.51
N ASN A 438 14.78 47.47 35.59
CA ASN A 438 13.86 47.42 34.46
C ASN A 438 13.94 48.73 33.65
N LYS A 439 14.17 48.61 32.34
CA LYS A 439 14.14 49.74 31.39
C LYS A 439 13.18 49.43 30.26
N VAL A 440 12.38 50.42 29.89
CA VAL A 440 11.37 50.30 28.84
C VAL A 440 11.58 51.44 27.84
N GLY A 441 11.63 51.09 26.56
CA GLY A 441 11.64 52.01 25.42
C GLY A 441 10.27 52.58 25.12
N THR A 442 10.12 53.04 23.89
CA THR A 442 8.96 53.72 23.32
C THR A 442 8.40 52.90 22.15
N ALA A 443 7.39 53.42 21.44
CA ALA A 443 6.87 52.74 20.25
C ALA A 443 7.69 53.01 18.98
N GLY A 444 8.86 53.64 19.09
CA GLY A 444 9.78 53.91 17.98
C GLY A 444 11.18 53.38 18.30
N ASN A 445 12.11 53.56 17.36
CA ASN A 445 13.46 52.98 17.47
C ASN A 445 14.24 53.56 18.66
N ASP A 446 14.53 52.71 19.63
CA ASP A 446 15.30 53.07 20.81
C ASP A 446 16.71 52.49 20.81
N THR A 447 17.63 53.20 21.46
CA THR A 447 18.96 52.68 21.80
C THR A 447 19.10 52.65 23.31
N MET A 448 19.30 51.46 23.85
CA MET A 448 19.35 51.19 25.28
C MET A 448 20.67 50.55 25.66
N SER A 449 21.01 50.60 26.95
CA SER A 449 22.14 49.87 27.51
C SER A 449 21.75 49.29 28.87
N GLY A 450 22.28 48.11 29.20
CA GLY A 450 22.21 47.56 30.55
C GLY A 450 22.93 48.45 31.58
N THR A 451 22.71 48.18 32.85
CA THR A 451 23.55 48.65 33.97
C THR A 451 24.23 47.43 34.59
N ALA A 452 25.10 47.61 35.59
CA ALA A 452 25.56 46.46 36.37
C ALA A 452 24.38 45.76 37.06
N GLY A 453 24.35 44.43 37.04
CA GLY A 453 23.27 43.60 37.60
C GLY A 453 22.46 42.89 36.52
N ASN A 454 21.28 42.38 36.90
CA ASN A 454 20.43 41.61 36.00
C ASN A 454 19.27 42.48 35.49
N ASN A 455 19.35 42.99 34.26
CA ASN A 455 18.38 43.93 33.71
C ASN A 455 17.23 43.24 32.96
N ALA A 456 16.08 43.91 32.95
CA ALA A 456 15.00 43.64 31.99
C ALA A 456 14.89 44.85 31.05
N LEU A 457 15.19 44.65 29.77
CA LEU A 457 15.21 45.70 28.74
C LEU A 457 14.08 45.42 27.75
N SER A 458 13.09 46.31 27.68
CA SER A 458 11.93 46.15 26.80
C SER A 458 11.92 47.24 25.73
N GLY A 459 11.97 46.87 24.45
CA GLY A 459 11.95 47.83 23.33
C GLY A 459 10.57 48.40 23.04
N LEU A 460 9.56 47.52 23.09
CA LEU A 460 8.16 47.76 22.69
C LEU A 460 7.99 47.71 21.17
N GLY A 461 8.05 48.83 20.46
CA GLY A 461 7.78 48.88 19.02
C GLY A 461 8.83 49.66 18.27
N GLY A 462 9.05 49.31 17.00
CA GLY A 462 10.14 49.86 16.21
C GLY A 462 11.28 48.85 16.03
N THR A 463 12.46 49.34 15.69
CA THR A 463 13.70 48.56 15.66
C THR A 463 14.60 49.01 16.79
N ASP A 464 14.69 48.19 17.82
CA ASP A 464 15.36 48.52 19.07
C ASP A 464 16.76 47.91 19.15
N LEU A 465 17.69 48.70 19.70
CA LEU A 465 19.10 48.35 19.82
C LEU A 465 19.54 48.36 21.28
N VAL A 466 20.14 47.26 21.75
CA VAL A 466 20.83 47.22 23.04
C VAL A 466 22.35 47.24 22.85
N VAL A 467 23.04 48.12 23.59
CA VAL A 467 24.49 48.32 23.52
C VAL A 467 25.19 47.72 24.74
N TYR A 468 26.18 46.85 24.48
CA TYR A 468 27.11 46.29 25.45
C TYR A 468 28.53 46.79 25.17
N ALA A 469 29.21 47.25 26.23
CA ALA A 469 30.54 47.86 26.11
C ALA A 469 31.68 46.86 25.89
N GLY A 470 31.47 45.57 26.19
CA GLY A 470 32.47 44.52 25.98
C GLY A 470 32.44 43.92 24.56
N ALA A 471 33.48 43.16 24.24
CA ALA A 471 33.53 42.35 23.02
C ALA A 471 32.48 41.22 23.03
N ARG A 472 31.95 40.85 21.87
CA ARG A 472 30.93 39.80 21.68
C ARG A 472 31.33 38.46 22.31
N GLY A 473 32.62 38.14 22.30
CA GLY A 473 33.17 36.93 22.91
C GLY A 473 32.99 36.84 24.43
N ASN A 474 32.76 37.97 25.11
CA ASN A 474 32.55 38.05 26.56
C ASN A 474 31.11 37.72 26.99
N TYR A 475 30.20 37.57 26.03
CA TYR A 475 28.78 37.37 26.29
C TYR A 475 28.26 36.09 25.64
N THR A 476 27.24 35.53 26.25
CA THR A 476 26.41 34.47 25.67
C THR A 476 25.06 35.08 25.33
N VAL A 477 24.60 34.90 24.09
CA VAL A 477 23.27 35.30 23.62
C VAL A 477 22.46 34.02 23.44
N ALA A 478 21.27 33.96 24.02
CA ALA A 478 20.41 32.79 23.92
C ALA A 478 18.94 33.20 23.79
N GLU A 479 18.21 32.50 22.94
CA GLU A 479 16.76 32.63 22.82
C GLU A 479 16.05 32.28 24.14
N ALA A 480 14.96 32.97 24.44
CA ALA A 480 14.13 32.78 25.62
C ALA A 480 12.64 32.91 25.25
N SER A 481 11.75 32.46 26.14
CA SER A 481 10.31 32.40 25.88
C SER A 481 9.66 33.74 25.48
N ASN A 482 10.25 34.87 25.87
CA ASN A 482 9.76 36.22 25.53
C ASN A 482 10.85 37.11 24.93
N GLY A 483 11.74 36.55 24.10
CA GLY A 483 12.79 37.28 23.40
C GLY A 483 14.16 36.61 23.56
N PHE A 484 15.14 37.36 24.06
CA PHE A 484 16.52 36.88 24.21
C PHE A 484 17.07 37.16 25.59
N THR A 485 18.12 36.42 25.96
CA THR A 485 18.95 36.72 27.12
C THR A 485 20.39 36.97 26.71
N VAL A 486 21.04 37.90 27.40
CA VAL A 486 22.47 38.16 27.27
C VAL A 486 23.12 37.95 28.63
N THR A 487 24.07 37.01 28.70
CA THR A 487 24.81 36.71 29.93
C THR A 487 26.26 37.10 29.80
N ALA A 488 26.76 37.95 30.70
CA ALA A 488 28.18 38.26 30.77
C ALA A 488 28.97 37.09 31.40
N LYS A 489 29.97 36.58 30.69
CA LYS A 489 30.81 35.46 31.15
C LYS A 489 31.68 35.82 32.37
N SER A 490 31.97 37.11 32.56
CA SER A 490 32.69 37.61 33.74
C SER A 490 31.81 37.72 34.98
N GLY A 491 30.48 37.67 34.83
CA GLY A 491 29.50 37.93 35.88
C GLY A 491 29.31 39.41 36.25
N ALA A 492 30.08 40.34 35.66
CA ALA A 492 30.04 41.76 36.02
C ALA A 492 28.78 42.50 35.53
N ASP A 493 28.35 42.22 34.30
CA ASP A 493 27.11 42.78 33.71
C ASP A 493 25.91 41.84 33.88
N GLY A 494 26.03 40.79 34.70
CA GLY A 494 24.92 39.90 35.04
C GLY A 494 24.29 39.13 33.87
N LEU A 495 23.02 38.77 34.05
CA LEU A 495 22.12 38.15 33.09
C LEU A 495 21.02 39.17 32.76
N ASP A 496 20.90 39.56 31.50
CA ASP A 496 19.89 40.49 31.02
C ASP A 496 18.82 39.77 30.17
N SER A 497 17.56 40.19 30.32
CA SER A 497 16.48 39.84 29.41
C SER A 497 16.21 40.98 28.42
N LEU A 498 16.12 40.63 27.14
CA LEU A 498 15.78 41.50 26.03
C LEU A 498 14.40 41.10 25.51
N ILE A 499 13.42 42.00 25.67
CA ILE A 499 12.01 41.75 25.37
C ILE A 499 11.58 42.70 24.26
N GLY A 500 11.24 42.14 23.09
CA GLY A 500 10.96 42.95 21.89
C GLY A 500 12.15 43.83 21.54
N ILE A 501 13.32 43.21 21.37
CA ILE A 501 14.55 43.86 20.92
C ILE A 501 15.00 43.14 19.67
N GLU A 502 15.40 43.90 18.64
CA GLU A 502 15.73 43.35 17.34
C GLU A 502 17.25 43.28 17.12
N ARG A 503 18.04 44.14 17.80
CA ARG A 503 19.47 44.29 17.57
C ARG A 503 20.29 44.38 18.86
N ILE A 504 21.53 43.88 18.79
CA ILE A 504 22.54 44.04 19.83
C ILE A 504 23.82 44.63 19.23
N LYS A 505 24.41 45.62 19.90
CA LYS A 505 25.73 46.17 19.59
C LYS A 505 26.73 45.80 20.67
N PHE A 506 27.76 45.06 20.30
CA PHE A 506 28.97 44.86 21.11
C PHE A 506 30.08 45.82 20.65
N ALA A 507 31.18 45.88 21.40
CA ALA A 507 32.32 46.73 21.06
C ALA A 507 32.94 46.40 19.68
N ASP A 508 32.91 45.12 19.28
CA ASP A 508 33.57 44.57 18.10
C ASP A 508 32.60 43.98 17.07
N ALA A 509 31.32 43.78 17.41
CA ALA A 509 30.33 43.15 16.53
C ALA A 509 28.93 43.78 16.66
N SER A 510 28.10 43.58 15.65
CA SER A 510 26.65 43.85 15.71
C SER A 510 25.91 42.54 15.42
N VAL A 511 24.85 42.27 16.18
CA VAL A 511 24.07 41.03 16.09
C VAL A 511 22.61 41.38 15.87
N ALA A 512 21.94 40.70 14.94
CA ALA A 512 20.50 40.73 14.77
C ALA A 512 19.90 39.52 15.47
N ILE A 513 18.81 39.73 16.21
CA ILE A 513 18.14 38.69 17.03
C ILE A 513 16.65 38.53 16.69
N ASP A 514 16.11 39.36 15.81
CA ASP A 514 14.75 39.24 15.27
C ASP A 514 14.68 38.16 14.17
N ILE A 515 14.80 36.89 14.57
CA ILE A 515 14.86 35.75 13.63
C ILE A 515 13.57 35.57 12.83
N ASP A 516 12.43 35.99 13.38
CA ASP A 516 11.16 36.00 12.65
C ASP A 516 10.85 37.37 12.01
N GLY A 517 11.62 38.40 12.38
CA GLY A 517 11.48 39.77 11.91
C GLY A 517 12.34 40.08 10.69
N VAL A 518 12.71 41.36 10.54
CA VAL A 518 13.46 41.88 9.39
C VAL A 518 14.81 41.18 9.23
N GLY A 519 15.54 40.97 10.32
CA GLY A 519 16.84 40.32 10.32
C GLY A 519 16.76 38.91 9.72
N GLY A 520 15.91 38.06 10.27
CA GLY A 520 15.78 36.69 9.76
C GLY A 520 15.19 36.60 8.36
N GLN A 521 14.22 37.46 8.01
CA GLN A 521 13.68 37.52 6.64
C GLN A 521 14.76 37.91 5.63
N ALA A 522 15.58 38.93 5.92
CA ALA A 522 16.68 39.35 5.05
C ALA A 522 17.72 38.23 4.92
N TYR A 523 18.06 37.54 6.02
CA TYR A 523 19.00 36.42 6.02
C TYR A 523 18.49 35.26 5.14
N ARG A 524 17.26 34.81 5.36
CA ARG A 524 16.66 33.70 4.61
C ARG A 524 16.52 34.02 3.14
N LEU A 525 16.08 35.22 2.80
CA LEU A 525 15.95 35.65 1.41
C LEU A 525 17.31 35.77 0.72
N TYR A 526 18.33 36.29 1.40
CA TYR A 526 19.69 36.35 0.88
C TYR A 526 20.21 34.94 0.55
N GLN A 527 20.06 34.01 1.49
CA GLN A 527 20.51 32.63 1.30
C GLN A 527 19.71 31.93 0.20
N ALA A 528 18.40 32.14 0.15
CA ALA A 528 17.56 31.60 -0.92
C ALA A 528 17.91 32.20 -2.29
N ALA A 529 18.41 33.44 -2.36
CA ALA A 529 18.78 34.08 -3.62
C ALA A 529 20.14 33.63 -4.16
N TYR A 530 21.09 33.28 -3.29
CA TYR A 530 22.48 33.03 -3.67
C TYR A 530 23.00 31.62 -3.30
N ASP A 531 22.21 30.78 -2.62
CA ASP A 531 22.58 29.43 -2.17
C ASP A 531 23.88 29.40 -1.36
N ARG A 532 24.06 30.37 -0.47
CA ARG A 532 25.19 30.45 0.45
C ARG A 532 24.87 31.29 1.68
N ALA A 533 25.69 31.13 2.72
CA ALA A 533 25.61 31.99 3.90
C ALA A 533 25.77 33.47 3.50
N PRO A 534 24.97 34.38 4.12
CA PRO A 534 25.10 35.80 3.86
C PRO A 534 26.45 36.37 4.27
N ASP A 535 26.99 37.27 3.45
CA ASP A 535 28.11 38.09 3.89
C ASP A 535 27.62 39.18 4.85
N LEU A 536 28.45 39.55 5.83
CA LEU A 536 28.03 40.42 6.93
C LEU A 536 27.56 41.81 6.46
N ALA A 537 28.18 42.36 5.41
CA ALA A 537 27.83 43.67 4.87
C ALA A 537 26.58 43.62 3.99
N GLY A 538 26.47 42.57 3.16
CA GLY A 538 25.34 42.33 2.28
C GLY A 538 24.03 42.14 3.06
N VAL A 539 24.02 41.28 4.08
CA VAL A 539 22.82 41.12 4.92
C VAL A 539 22.47 42.41 5.65
N GLY A 540 23.48 43.14 6.14
CA GLY A 540 23.30 44.44 6.79
C GLY A 540 22.69 45.51 5.87
N PHE A 541 23.03 45.51 4.58
CA PHE A 541 22.43 46.39 3.58
C PHE A 541 20.94 46.10 3.36
N TRP A 542 20.57 44.83 3.19
CA TRP A 542 19.18 44.45 2.94
C TRP A 542 18.30 44.67 4.17
N MET A 543 18.82 44.35 5.36
CA MET A 543 18.17 44.68 6.62
C MET A 543 17.92 46.20 6.72
N ALA A 544 18.93 47.04 6.45
CA ALA A 544 18.78 48.49 6.52
C ALA A 544 17.72 49.04 5.56
N LYS A 545 17.57 48.48 4.36
CA LYS A 545 16.46 48.82 3.45
C LYS A 545 15.11 48.50 4.08
N MET A 546 14.97 47.30 4.66
CA MET A 546 13.71 46.85 5.26
C MET A 546 13.36 47.62 6.53
N ASP A 547 14.35 47.94 7.36
CA ASP A 547 14.21 48.78 8.55
C ASP A 547 13.74 50.21 8.16
N GLN A 548 14.02 50.67 6.93
CA GLN A 548 13.53 51.93 6.36
C GLN A 548 12.14 51.81 5.67
N GLY A 549 11.47 50.67 5.82
CA GLY A 549 10.12 50.44 5.33
C GLY A 549 10.02 49.82 3.93
N VAL A 550 11.13 49.38 3.33
CA VAL A 550 11.08 48.59 2.09
C VAL A 550 10.51 47.21 2.40
N SER A 551 9.46 46.80 1.68
CA SER A 551 8.83 45.50 1.93
C SER A 551 9.73 44.33 1.52
N LEU A 552 9.56 43.19 2.18
CA LEU A 552 10.25 41.94 1.82
C LEU A 552 10.01 41.57 0.35
N SER A 553 8.80 41.82 -0.17
CA SER A 553 8.47 41.65 -1.59
C SER A 553 9.32 42.51 -2.53
N ALA A 554 9.51 43.79 -2.19
CA ALA A 554 10.35 44.69 -2.99
C ALA A 554 11.83 44.27 -2.92
N VAL A 555 12.30 43.85 -1.75
CA VAL A 555 13.66 43.29 -1.59
C VAL A 555 13.83 42.01 -2.42
N ALA A 556 12.85 41.11 -2.42
CA ALA A 556 12.89 39.88 -3.22
C ALA A 556 12.88 40.17 -4.73
N ALA A 557 12.13 41.19 -5.17
CA ALA A 557 12.19 41.67 -6.54
C ALA A 557 13.58 42.20 -6.89
N ASP A 558 14.20 43.00 -6.01
CA ASP A 558 15.57 43.48 -6.21
C ASP A 558 16.57 42.32 -6.28
N PHE A 559 16.46 41.30 -5.42
CA PHE A 559 17.33 40.11 -5.43
C PHE A 559 17.28 39.36 -6.76
N VAL A 560 16.10 39.19 -7.35
CA VAL A 560 15.96 38.50 -8.66
C VAL A 560 16.68 39.26 -9.78
N THR A 561 16.91 40.56 -9.64
CA THR A 561 17.69 41.35 -10.62
C THR A 561 19.20 41.31 -10.40
N GLN A 562 19.66 40.78 -9.25
CA GLN A 562 21.09 40.72 -8.95
C GLN A 562 21.79 39.70 -9.84
N LYS A 563 23.01 40.05 -10.27
CA LYS A 563 23.79 39.21 -11.18
C LYS A 563 23.95 37.77 -10.67
N GLU A 564 24.28 37.62 -9.39
CA GLU A 564 24.49 36.31 -8.75
C GLU A 564 23.22 35.45 -8.80
N THR A 565 22.05 36.02 -8.47
CA THR A 565 20.75 35.34 -8.61
C THR A 565 20.46 34.96 -10.07
N THR A 566 20.75 35.86 -11.02
CA THR A 566 20.52 35.56 -12.45
C THR A 566 21.46 34.50 -13.00
N ASP A 567 22.67 34.39 -12.45
CA ASP A 567 23.62 33.33 -12.81
C ASP A 567 23.16 31.98 -12.26
N LEU A 568 22.60 31.96 -11.04
CA LEU A 568 22.13 30.74 -10.38
C LEU A 568 20.80 30.22 -10.95
N TYR A 569 19.82 31.11 -11.16
CA TYR A 569 18.46 30.75 -11.56
C TYR A 569 18.15 31.00 -13.05
N GLY A 570 19.09 31.58 -13.79
CA GLY A 570 18.98 31.89 -15.20
C GLY A 570 18.12 33.12 -15.50
N ALA A 571 18.74 34.18 -16.05
CA ALA A 571 18.08 35.43 -16.42
C ALA A 571 16.83 35.27 -17.31
N ASN A 572 16.77 34.22 -18.14
CA ASN A 572 15.64 33.89 -19.03
C ASN A 572 15.25 32.41 -18.97
N SER A 573 15.47 31.74 -17.82
CA SER A 573 15.05 30.34 -17.63
C SER A 573 13.54 30.18 -17.85
N SER A 574 13.05 28.99 -18.19
CA SER A 574 11.60 28.74 -18.18
C SER A 574 11.05 28.77 -16.74
N ASN A 575 9.75 29.00 -16.57
CA ASN A 575 9.12 28.97 -15.23
C ASN A 575 9.35 27.64 -14.51
N THR A 576 9.24 26.52 -15.24
CA THR A 576 9.57 25.18 -14.72
C THR A 576 11.03 25.06 -14.29
N THR A 577 11.97 25.58 -15.07
CA THR A 577 13.41 25.53 -14.74
C THR A 577 13.70 26.36 -13.49
N PHE A 578 13.13 27.57 -13.41
CA PHE A 578 13.27 28.45 -12.26
C PHE A 578 12.78 27.77 -10.97
N VAL A 579 11.58 27.20 -10.98
CA VAL A 579 11.01 26.49 -9.82
C VAL A 579 11.84 25.26 -9.46
N SER A 580 12.28 24.46 -10.45
CA SER A 580 13.13 23.30 -10.20
C SER A 580 14.45 23.67 -9.50
N LEU A 581 15.06 24.79 -9.89
CA LEU A 581 16.29 25.28 -9.27
C LEU A 581 16.03 25.78 -7.84
N LEU A 582 14.86 26.35 -7.53
CA LEU A 582 14.51 26.72 -6.15
C LEU A 582 14.39 25.49 -5.24
N TYR A 583 13.80 24.38 -5.71
CA TYR A 583 13.80 23.12 -4.95
C TYR A 583 15.21 22.61 -4.67
N GLN A 584 16.12 22.74 -5.65
CA GLN A 584 17.49 22.28 -5.53
C GLN A 584 18.35 23.15 -4.61
N HIS A 585 18.22 24.47 -4.72
CA HIS A 585 19.12 25.44 -4.08
C HIS A 585 18.57 26.03 -2.78
N VAL A 586 17.25 26.03 -2.58
CA VAL A 586 16.63 26.54 -1.33
C VAL A 586 16.23 25.41 -0.41
N LEU A 587 15.65 24.33 -0.95
CA LEU A 587 15.15 23.21 -0.14
C LEU A 587 16.10 22.01 -0.11
N HIS A 588 17.15 22.01 -0.95
CA HIS A 588 18.16 20.95 -1.07
C HIS A 588 17.58 19.54 -1.21
N ARG A 589 16.49 19.40 -1.96
CA ARG A 589 15.81 18.11 -2.17
C ARG A 589 15.26 17.95 -3.60
N PRO A 590 14.88 16.73 -3.99
CA PRO A 590 14.18 16.50 -5.25
C PRO A 590 12.88 17.31 -5.33
N LEU A 591 12.48 17.66 -6.56
CA LEU A 591 11.25 18.38 -6.80
C LEU A 591 10.04 17.56 -6.30
N ASP A 592 9.12 18.26 -5.63
CA ASP A 592 7.78 17.73 -5.37
C ASP A 592 6.87 18.17 -6.51
N GLN A 593 6.26 17.22 -7.23
CA GLN A 593 5.52 17.54 -8.45
C GLN A 593 4.30 18.43 -8.17
N ALA A 594 3.55 18.15 -7.10
CA ALA A 594 2.34 18.90 -6.77
C ALA A 594 2.66 20.37 -6.40
N GLY A 595 3.69 20.58 -5.56
CA GLY A 595 4.17 21.91 -5.21
C GLY A 595 4.81 22.65 -6.38
N ALA A 596 5.58 21.96 -7.23
CA ALA A 596 6.16 22.54 -8.43
C ALA A 596 5.06 23.04 -9.39
N ASP A 597 4.02 22.23 -9.62
CA ASP A 597 2.88 22.60 -10.47
C ASP A 597 2.15 23.84 -9.94
N PHE A 598 2.00 23.96 -8.62
CA PHE A 598 1.41 25.14 -7.97
C PHE A 598 2.23 26.41 -8.28
N TRP A 599 3.55 26.38 -8.08
CA TRP A 599 4.40 27.55 -8.29
C TRP A 599 4.54 27.92 -9.77
N VAL A 600 4.69 26.94 -10.65
CA VAL A 600 4.75 27.16 -12.10
C VAL A 600 3.45 27.78 -12.60
N LYS A 601 2.30 27.25 -12.19
CA LYS A 601 0.99 27.84 -12.52
C LYS A 601 0.85 29.27 -12.00
N GLY A 602 1.40 29.58 -10.83
CA GLY A 602 1.46 30.95 -10.31
C GLY A 602 2.22 31.89 -11.25
N LEU A 603 3.42 31.50 -11.65
CA LEU A 603 4.26 32.27 -12.59
C LEU A 603 3.58 32.43 -13.96
N ASP A 604 2.95 31.37 -14.49
CA ASP A 604 2.23 31.41 -15.77
C ASP A 604 1.02 32.36 -15.71
N ASN A 605 0.42 32.55 -14.53
CA ASN A 605 -0.65 33.50 -14.27
C ASN A 605 -0.16 34.91 -13.88
N GLY A 606 1.13 35.19 -14.01
CA GLY A 606 1.69 36.54 -13.83
C GLY A 606 2.21 36.86 -12.43
N VAL A 607 2.34 35.88 -11.53
CA VAL A 607 3.08 36.09 -10.27
C VAL A 607 4.55 36.38 -10.60
N ALA A 608 5.12 37.41 -9.97
CA ALA A 608 6.51 37.77 -10.19
C ALA A 608 7.47 36.74 -9.58
N ARG A 609 8.63 36.51 -10.20
CA ARG A 609 9.67 35.61 -9.67
C ARG A 609 10.14 35.97 -8.27
N GLY A 610 10.18 37.26 -7.93
CA GLY A 610 10.51 37.73 -6.57
C GLY A 610 9.50 37.23 -5.53
N GLU A 611 8.22 37.15 -5.87
CA GLU A 611 7.19 36.61 -4.97
C GLU A 611 7.36 35.11 -4.76
N VAL A 612 7.74 34.38 -5.80
CA VAL A 612 8.03 32.95 -5.69
C VAL A 612 9.30 32.71 -4.87
N LEU A 613 10.38 33.46 -5.12
CA LEU A 613 11.61 33.39 -4.33
C LEU A 613 11.34 33.65 -2.83
N LYS A 614 10.57 34.70 -2.52
CA LYS A 614 10.09 34.98 -1.16
C LYS A 614 9.28 33.81 -0.58
N GLY A 615 8.40 33.21 -1.37
CA GLY A 615 7.61 32.04 -0.95
C GLY A 615 8.47 30.84 -0.56
N PHE A 616 9.56 30.59 -1.28
CA PHE A 616 10.54 29.56 -0.93
C PHE A 616 11.37 29.96 0.30
N SER A 617 11.83 31.21 0.40
CA SER A 617 12.64 31.68 1.54
C SER A 617 11.87 31.61 2.86
N GLU A 618 10.58 31.92 2.84
CA GLU A 618 9.70 31.90 4.01
C GLU A 618 8.91 30.60 4.17
N SER A 619 9.26 29.55 3.40
CA SER A 619 8.65 28.25 3.57
C SER A 619 9.05 27.63 4.92
N GLY A 620 8.12 26.93 5.57
CA GLY A 620 8.40 26.27 6.86
C GLY A 620 9.55 25.26 6.78
N GLU A 621 9.74 24.64 5.62
CA GLU A 621 10.87 23.75 5.34
C GLU A 621 12.21 24.51 5.36
N ASN A 622 12.32 25.64 4.64
CA ASN A 622 13.54 26.45 4.65
C ASN A 622 13.82 27.05 6.04
N ILE A 623 12.79 27.54 6.73
CA ILE A 623 12.94 28.05 8.11
C ILE A 623 13.51 26.95 9.03
N ALA A 624 12.99 25.73 8.93
CA ALA A 624 13.49 24.59 9.71
C ALA A 624 14.94 24.20 9.38
N GLN A 625 15.38 24.36 8.13
CA GLN A 625 16.77 24.12 7.74
C GLN A 625 17.73 25.14 8.35
N LEU A 626 17.28 26.39 8.55
CA LEU A 626 18.13 27.51 8.95
C LEU A 626 18.12 27.82 10.44
N VAL A 627 17.10 27.38 11.17
CA VAL A 627 16.91 27.67 12.61
C VAL A 627 18.16 27.33 13.43
N ALA A 628 18.84 26.21 13.14
CA ALA A 628 20.05 25.81 13.87
C ALA A 628 21.19 26.83 13.74
N THR A 629 21.25 27.59 12.65
CA THR A 629 22.29 28.59 12.39
C THR A 629 21.94 29.99 12.88
N THR A 630 20.64 30.32 12.99
CA THR A 630 20.19 31.68 13.29
C THR A 630 19.53 31.84 14.67
N HIS A 631 19.13 30.77 15.35
CA HIS A 631 18.33 30.86 16.59
C HIS A 631 18.95 31.70 17.72
N ASN A 632 20.28 31.83 17.80
CA ASN A 632 20.95 32.68 18.80
C ASN A 632 21.35 34.07 18.27
N GLY A 633 20.73 34.51 17.17
CA GLY A 633 21.16 35.69 16.43
C GLY A 633 22.30 35.42 15.46
N PHE A 634 22.48 36.35 14.51
CA PHE A 634 23.57 36.33 13.55
C PHE A 634 24.28 37.69 13.48
N GLU A 635 25.58 37.66 13.20
CA GLU A 635 26.38 38.88 13.06
C GLU A 635 26.11 39.58 11.72
N TYR A 636 26.19 40.90 11.72
CA TYR A 636 26.11 41.72 10.50
C TYR A 636 26.94 43.00 10.66
N ILE A 637 27.24 43.66 9.54
CA ILE A 637 27.84 45.00 9.53
C ILE A 637 26.72 46.00 9.22
N PRO A 638 26.38 46.93 10.15
CA PRO A 638 25.36 47.94 9.88
C PRO A 638 25.68 48.79 8.66
N TYR A 639 24.70 49.00 7.79
CA TYR A 639 24.82 49.88 6.65
C TYR A 639 24.60 51.34 7.07
N LEU A 640 25.56 52.23 6.79
CA LEU A 640 25.54 53.62 7.26
C LEU A 640 25.10 54.66 6.22
N GLY A 641 24.71 54.24 5.02
CA GLY A 641 24.34 55.14 3.91
C GLY A 641 25.34 55.14 2.78
#